data_AF-A0A955RR25-F1
#
_entry.id   AF-A0A955RR25-F1
#
_cell.length_a   1.000
_cell.length_b   1.000
_cell.length_c   1.000
_cell.angle_alpha   90.00
_cell.angle_beta   90.00
_cell.angle_gamma   90.00
#
_symmetry.space_group_name_H-M   'P 1'
#
loop_
_entity.id
_entity.type
_entity.pdbx_description
1 polymer ?
#
loop_
_entity_poly.entity_id
_entity_poly.type
_entity_poly.pdbx_seq_one_letter_code
_entity_poly.pdbx_strand_id
1 'polypeptide(L)'
;MTKDSITRLNIGLTAGKSPLSVPNLTEVQFQSYEWLLSEGLVHTLQEIVPIADHTEENYKLDITDLKISKPDHTWREAIEKGRTFNAKIVATGKLKNLETGENQVQEVFLGEIPLMTPRGSFIINGTERVIVHQLTRSPGVYFESQFSNRLQRNLYNAAIRPERGAWIEIETNRDNTLSARINRGRRINLTTLLKAFGFRQKDLQTMFADVDNHPDRSYIESSLAKDVTTNQEEAFLDIYGIMRPGDPRILENAEDYFNAMFMNPRRFSMSGVGRYKMNKRFSLEIPNDEDHWLLQHEDLVATVKHLIELNNTQKEADNIDHLGNRRIRSAGELTQNAFRIGLIRLERNIRDRLSVAAGGVKLTPNILVNARPIVAALNEFFGSSQLSHYMDQTNPLSELEHLRRVSALGPGGLVRERAGVAVRDVQPSHYGRIDTIMTPEGPNIGLNMQFSTYVRINEYGFLEAPFRKVDHKGEKSYVTDDILYLDAVDEEEYKIAEGTISTDDKGMITTDRAPVRYKGDFVMAYTNEIDLIDAHPSLMTGVSSGLIPFISSDAGAKAQVASNMSKQAVPLINPETPRVGTGIETNVVTDAGRSILAANDGEVEYADSERVEVRTKDRNLDVYYLSKFERTNNNSCYNHMTRVQAGQKIKKGEPLVDGPSAIGGEVALGRDLLVAYMPWRGYNFEDSVAISERLIKDDVLTSIHIKEYYAQVMDTKLGPEEITRDIPNVSEEILSNLDEEGIVVVGAEVRPGDILVGKIAPKGEQELTAEERLLRAIFGEKAREIRDTSLRVPHGDAGTVIGINVLDKEKGDELGPGVLKAIKVKVAQKRKIAIGDKIAGRHASKGIVAKVIPEEDLPYMEDGTPVDIVLDPGSVLARMIVGQVLEAHLTWAGEKLNEYYAVPAFDRIPQDFIKDKLNEAGLPDDGKVVLYDGLTGEAFDNKILVGKIHMMKLHHLIEDKVHARSTGPYSLVTQQPLGGKAQMGGQRIGEMEVWALEAYGAAHILQEMITIKSDDVVGRAKAFEAIIKGLPIPEARLPEAFKLLIKELNSLGLSIETLTYDEKNELLGEDASRIIEQLSQEDSKPLTFGDEPQSNEEEDNNSEMNDNDEVQSTEVGGTEQDFKSANESSEDAEIEEETDLDDIDNEQIEEEMEELE
;
A
#
# COMPACT_ATOMS: atom_id res chain seq x y z
N MET A 1 32.73 -20.32 -2.11
CA MET A 1 32.41 -20.27 -0.65
C MET A 1 33.66 -19.82 0.08
N THR A 2 33.87 -18.51 0.11
CA THR A 2 34.98 -17.87 0.82
C THR A 2 34.64 -17.79 2.31
N LYS A 3 35.70 -17.88 3.11
CA LYS A 3 35.70 -18.17 4.54
C LYS A 3 35.57 -16.92 5.41
N ASP A 4 35.35 -15.75 4.81
CA ASP A 4 35.69 -14.48 5.45
C ASP A 4 34.44 -13.64 5.65
N SER A 5 34.21 -13.22 6.89
CA SER A 5 33.31 -12.13 7.21
C SER A 5 33.73 -10.90 6.41
N ILE A 6 32.81 -10.38 5.58
CA ILE A 6 33.05 -9.16 4.80
C ILE A 6 33.32 -8.03 5.79
N THR A 7 34.51 -7.45 5.73
CA THR A 7 34.91 -6.32 6.57
C THR A 7 35.07 -5.11 5.68
N ARG A 8 34.16 -4.14 5.82
CA ARG A 8 34.19 -2.89 5.03
C ARG A 8 35.09 -1.86 5.69
N LEU A 9 35.97 -1.24 4.89
CA LEU A 9 36.68 -0.04 5.27
C LEU A 9 35.72 1.15 5.13
N ASN A 10 35.32 1.77 6.23
CA ASN A 10 34.58 3.03 6.18
C ASN A 10 35.54 4.17 5.82
N ILE A 11 35.26 4.84 4.70
CA ILE A 11 36.12 5.89 4.13
C ILE A 11 35.58 7.31 4.36
N GLY A 12 34.47 7.44 5.08
CA GLY A 12 33.88 8.73 5.45
C GLY A 12 34.71 9.49 6.48
N LEU A 13 34.65 10.82 6.46
CA LEU A 13 35.39 11.69 7.40
C LEU A 13 34.89 11.54 8.85
N THR A 14 33.66 11.07 9.04
CA THR A 14 33.08 10.81 10.37
C THR A 14 33.27 9.37 10.85
N ALA A 15 33.98 8.52 10.08
CA ALA A 15 34.24 7.12 10.42
C ALA A 15 34.85 6.98 11.83
N GLY A 16 34.17 6.22 12.70
CA GLY A 16 34.60 5.97 14.08
C GLY A 16 34.45 7.16 15.05
N LYS A 17 33.88 8.29 14.61
CA LYS A 17 33.65 9.49 15.44
C LYS A 17 32.21 9.64 15.93
N SER A 18 31.25 8.94 15.32
CA SER A 18 29.86 8.93 15.80
C SER A 18 29.69 7.85 16.87
N PRO A 19 29.12 8.18 18.04
CA PRO A 19 28.81 7.21 19.08
C PRO A 19 27.53 6.40 18.79
N LEU A 20 26.78 6.75 17.72
CA LEU A 20 25.47 6.18 17.43
C LEU A 20 25.58 4.99 16.48
N SER A 21 25.06 3.83 16.89
CA SER A 21 24.85 2.67 16.02
C SER A 21 23.47 2.70 15.39
N VAL A 22 23.33 2.05 14.22
CA VAL A 22 22.02 1.85 13.58
C VAL A 22 21.10 1.09 14.56
N PRO A 23 19.91 1.63 14.90
CA PRO A 23 18.97 0.96 15.78
C PRO A 23 18.35 -0.26 15.07
N ASN A 24 17.66 -1.15 15.81
CA ASN A 24 16.90 -2.20 15.16
C ASN A 24 15.77 -1.57 14.33
N LEU A 25 15.84 -1.78 13.02
CA LEU A 25 15.00 -1.07 12.08
C LEU A 25 13.51 -1.46 12.13
N THR A 26 13.13 -2.52 12.86
CA THR A 26 11.74 -2.97 13.04
C THR A 26 11.18 -2.70 14.43
N GLU A 27 11.99 -2.13 15.33
CA GLU A 27 11.67 -1.98 16.75
C GLU A 27 10.36 -1.24 17.02
N VAL A 28 10.08 -0.17 16.25
CA VAL A 28 8.87 0.64 16.39
C VAL A 28 7.58 -0.20 16.25
N GLN A 29 7.59 -1.14 15.31
CA GLN A 29 6.44 -2.00 15.04
C GLN A 29 6.21 -2.98 16.21
N PHE A 30 7.29 -3.59 16.71
CA PHE A 30 7.24 -4.52 17.84
C PHE A 30 6.84 -3.85 19.14
N GLN A 31 7.52 -2.76 19.52
CA GLN A 31 7.24 -2.04 20.78
C GLN A 31 5.78 -1.58 20.84
N SER A 32 5.24 -1.07 19.73
CA SER A 32 3.85 -0.64 19.67
C SER A 32 2.87 -1.79 19.92
N TYR A 33 3.12 -2.97 19.34
CA TYR A 33 2.23 -4.10 19.49
C TYR A 33 2.39 -4.81 20.83
N GLU A 34 3.60 -4.87 21.37
CA GLU A 34 3.86 -5.39 22.72
C GLU A 34 3.12 -4.56 23.77
N TRP A 35 3.19 -3.22 23.67
CA TRP A 35 2.43 -2.31 24.53
C TRP A 35 0.92 -2.54 24.47
N LEU A 36 0.36 -2.80 23.27
CA LEU A 36 -1.06 -3.12 23.12
C LEU A 36 -1.43 -4.37 23.94
N LEU A 37 -0.64 -5.44 23.81
CA LEU A 37 -0.93 -6.71 24.46
C LEU A 37 -0.74 -6.66 25.98
N SER A 38 0.22 -5.86 26.47
CA SER A 38 0.52 -5.74 27.90
C SER A 38 -0.42 -4.77 28.63
N GLU A 39 -0.69 -3.60 28.04
CA GLU A 39 -1.38 -2.49 28.71
C GLU A 39 -2.57 -1.97 27.90
N GLY A 40 -2.42 -1.79 26.59
CA GLY A 40 -3.39 -1.10 25.75
C GLY A 40 -4.79 -1.72 25.77
N LEU A 41 -4.91 -3.05 25.67
CA LEU A 41 -6.20 -3.75 25.73
C LEU A 41 -6.88 -3.60 27.11
N VAL A 42 -6.09 -3.59 28.18
CA VAL A 42 -6.60 -3.44 29.56
C VAL A 42 -7.10 -2.02 29.77
N HIS A 43 -6.36 -1.01 29.33
CA HIS A 43 -6.79 0.39 29.40
C HIS A 43 -8.11 0.59 28.66
N THR A 44 -8.26 0.05 27.44
CA THR A 44 -9.51 0.17 26.68
C THR A 44 -10.70 -0.52 27.37
N LEU A 45 -10.46 -1.66 28.03
CA LEU A 45 -11.51 -2.35 28.79
C LEU A 45 -11.97 -1.52 29.99
N GLN A 46 -11.03 -0.90 30.71
CA GLN A 46 -11.30 -0.04 31.88
C GLN A 46 -12.15 1.19 31.53
N GLU A 47 -12.09 1.69 30.29
CA GLU A 47 -12.94 2.84 29.88
C GLU A 47 -14.44 2.53 29.92
N ILE A 48 -14.81 1.27 29.71
CA ILE A 48 -16.19 0.84 29.47
C ILE A 48 -16.76 0.13 30.70
N VAL A 49 -15.90 -0.52 31.46
CA VAL A 49 -16.23 -1.25 32.68
C VAL A 49 -16.25 -0.28 33.88
N PRO A 50 -17.19 -0.42 34.83
CA PRO A 50 -18.27 -1.40 34.88
C PRO A 50 -19.47 -1.01 34.00
N ILE A 51 -20.16 -2.04 33.49
CA ILE A 51 -21.35 -1.90 32.65
C ILE A 51 -22.59 -2.11 33.51
N ALA A 52 -23.43 -1.09 33.65
CA ALA A 52 -24.71 -1.16 34.34
C ALA A 52 -25.88 -1.16 33.35
N ASP A 53 -27.04 -1.62 33.81
CA ASP A 53 -28.32 -1.53 33.09
C ASP A 53 -28.79 -0.07 32.92
N HIS A 54 -29.81 0.15 32.07
CA HIS A 54 -30.28 1.51 31.76
C HIS A 54 -30.79 2.29 32.98
N THR A 55 -31.27 1.60 34.02
CA THR A 55 -31.71 2.24 35.28
C THR A 55 -30.60 2.27 36.34
N GLU A 56 -29.45 1.64 36.09
CA GLU A 56 -28.32 1.46 37.03
C GLU A 56 -28.67 0.81 38.38
N GLU A 57 -29.86 0.24 38.52
CA GLU A 57 -30.42 -0.24 39.78
C GLU A 57 -30.45 -1.76 39.89
N ASN A 58 -30.42 -2.51 38.78
CA ASN A 58 -30.70 -3.95 38.81
C ASN A 58 -29.42 -4.78 38.77
N TYR A 59 -28.55 -4.53 37.79
CA TYR A 59 -27.40 -5.38 37.50
C TYR A 59 -26.17 -4.58 37.11
N LYS A 60 -25.02 -5.04 37.58
CA LYS A 60 -23.72 -4.47 37.23
C LYS A 60 -22.76 -5.58 36.82
N LEU A 61 -22.24 -5.50 35.60
CA LEU A 61 -21.22 -6.41 35.09
C LEU A 61 -19.85 -5.73 35.14
N ASP A 62 -18.91 -6.40 35.81
CA ASP A 62 -17.50 -6.06 35.83
C ASP A 62 -16.73 -7.07 34.97
N ILE A 63 -15.72 -6.62 34.24
CA ILE A 63 -14.85 -7.49 33.42
C ILE A 63 -13.41 -7.15 33.78
N THR A 64 -12.71 -8.09 34.41
CA THR A 64 -11.34 -7.92 34.92
C THR A 64 -10.42 -9.03 34.43
N ASP A 65 -9.12 -8.94 34.74
CA ASP A 65 -8.14 -10.01 34.50
C ASP A 65 -8.10 -10.51 33.05
N LEU A 66 -8.03 -9.59 32.09
CA LEU A 66 -7.85 -9.91 30.68
C LEU A 66 -6.53 -10.66 30.46
N LYS A 67 -6.59 -11.80 29.78
CA LYS A 67 -5.46 -12.66 29.45
C LYS A 67 -5.51 -13.06 27.99
N ILE A 68 -4.34 -13.16 27.40
CA ILE A 68 -4.14 -13.67 26.05
C ILE A 68 -3.60 -15.09 26.18
N SER A 69 -4.31 -16.05 25.58
CA SER A 69 -3.89 -17.45 25.55
C SER A 69 -2.69 -17.67 24.62
N LYS A 70 -2.11 -18.86 24.65
CA LYS A 70 -1.14 -19.26 23.62
C LYS A 70 -1.87 -19.52 22.30
N PRO A 71 -1.26 -19.20 21.15
CA PRO A 71 -1.85 -19.51 19.85
C PRO A 71 -2.01 -21.02 19.68
N ASP A 72 -3.09 -21.44 19.00
CA ASP A 72 -3.41 -22.86 18.78
C ASP A 72 -2.47 -23.51 17.74
N HIS A 73 -1.84 -22.71 16.87
CA HIS A 73 -0.96 -23.14 15.79
C HIS A 73 0.20 -22.15 15.61
N THR A 74 1.26 -22.59 14.94
CA THR A 74 2.38 -21.72 14.57
C THR A 74 2.03 -20.84 13.37
N TRP A 75 2.72 -19.71 13.20
CA TRP A 75 2.51 -18.84 12.04
C TRP A 75 2.84 -19.53 10.69
N ARG A 76 3.74 -20.52 10.68
CA ARG A 76 4.05 -21.32 9.47
C ARG A 76 2.88 -22.21 9.07
N GLU A 77 2.30 -22.90 10.05
CA GLU A 77 1.09 -23.71 9.84
C GLU A 77 -0.09 -22.84 9.40
N ALA A 78 -0.18 -21.59 9.89
CA ALA A 78 -1.20 -20.64 9.45
C ALA A 78 -1.09 -20.36 7.93
N ILE A 79 0.11 -20.08 7.42
CA ILE A 79 0.36 -19.86 5.99
C ILE A 79 0.00 -21.12 5.18
N GLU A 80 0.51 -22.28 5.61
CA GLU A 80 0.32 -23.54 4.89
C GLU A 80 -1.15 -23.94 4.80
N LYS A 81 -1.90 -23.78 5.89
CA LYS A 81 -3.33 -24.15 5.98
C LYS A 81 -4.30 -23.04 5.58
N GLY A 82 -3.84 -21.85 5.24
CA GLY A 82 -4.74 -20.74 4.90
C GLY A 82 -5.46 -20.12 6.11
N ARG A 83 -4.92 -20.25 7.33
CA ARG A 83 -5.52 -19.75 8.58
C ARG A 83 -4.91 -18.42 9.02
N THR A 84 -5.59 -17.74 9.93
CA THR A 84 -5.06 -16.55 10.62
C THR A 84 -4.21 -16.96 11.81
N PHE A 85 -3.04 -16.36 12.02
CA PHE A 85 -2.23 -16.58 13.22
C PHE A 85 -2.75 -15.69 14.35
N ASN A 86 -3.45 -16.29 15.32
CA ASN A 86 -4.18 -15.57 16.36
C ASN A 86 -4.10 -16.26 17.73
N ALA A 87 -4.56 -15.55 18.76
CA ALA A 87 -4.74 -16.08 20.10
C ALA A 87 -6.08 -15.63 20.71
N LYS A 88 -6.62 -16.45 21.61
CA LYS A 88 -7.89 -16.16 22.30
C LYS A 88 -7.67 -15.13 23.41
N ILE A 89 -8.57 -14.15 23.48
CA ILE A 89 -8.70 -13.19 24.56
C ILE A 89 -9.77 -13.70 25.53
N VAL A 90 -9.35 -13.96 26.76
CA VAL A 90 -10.23 -14.40 27.86
C VAL A 90 -10.17 -13.39 29.00
N ALA A 91 -11.27 -13.20 29.70
CA ALA A 91 -11.35 -12.31 30.85
C ALA A 91 -12.25 -12.89 31.94
N THR A 92 -12.22 -12.32 33.14
CA THR A 92 -13.09 -12.70 34.24
C THR A 92 -14.29 -11.77 34.30
N GLY A 93 -15.47 -12.27 33.99
CA GLY A 93 -16.74 -11.55 34.12
C GLY A 93 -17.35 -11.76 35.51
N LYS A 94 -17.62 -10.67 36.23
CA LYS A 94 -18.31 -10.65 37.53
C LYS A 94 -19.64 -9.91 37.40
N LEU A 95 -20.73 -10.66 37.38
CA LEU A 95 -22.08 -10.10 37.38
C LEU A 95 -22.57 -9.97 38.83
N LYS A 96 -22.85 -8.75 39.25
CA LYS A 96 -23.48 -8.42 40.53
C LYS A 96 -24.95 -8.06 40.32
N ASN A 97 -25.84 -8.78 40.97
CA ASN A 97 -27.23 -8.37 41.11
C ASN A 97 -27.31 -7.38 42.30
N LEU A 98 -27.79 -6.17 42.05
CA LEU A 98 -27.79 -5.08 43.04
C LEU A 98 -28.95 -5.23 44.05
N GLU A 99 -30.05 -5.86 43.67
CA GLU A 99 -31.20 -6.12 44.54
C GLU A 99 -30.93 -7.23 45.57
N THR A 100 -30.30 -8.33 45.14
CA THR A 100 -30.03 -9.52 45.98
C THR A 100 -28.63 -9.52 46.58
N GLY A 101 -27.70 -8.75 46.02
CA GLY A 101 -26.30 -8.75 46.41
C GLY A 101 -25.50 -9.97 45.92
N GLU A 102 -26.11 -10.89 45.17
CA GLU A 102 -25.44 -12.08 44.65
C GLU A 102 -24.40 -11.71 43.57
N ASN A 103 -23.23 -12.34 43.66
CA ASN A 103 -22.17 -12.22 42.65
C ASN A 103 -21.99 -13.55 41.93
N GLN A 104 -21.99 -13.51 40.61
CA GLN A 104 -21.59 -14.64 39.77
C GLN A 104 -20.31 -14.30 39.03
N VAL A 105 -19.27 -15.10 39.24
CA VAL A 105 -17.96 -14.94 38.60
C VAL A 105 -17.74 -16.09 37.64
N GLN A 106 -17.44 -15.78 36.38
CA GLN A 106 -17.12 -16.76 35.35
C GLN A 106 -16.03 -16.22 34.42
N GLU A 107 -15.23 -17.12 33.86
CA GLU A 107 -14.37 -16.77 32.72
C GLU A 107 -15.25 -16.58 31.48
N VAL A 108 -15.01 -15.52 30.73
CA VAL A 108 -15.71 -15.13 29.51
C VAL A 108 -14.72 -14.98 28.36
N PHE A 109 -15.15 -15.41 27.17
CA PHE A 109 -14.38 -15.27 25.94
C PHE A 109 -14.75 -13.96 25.24
N LEU A 110 -13.76 -13.09 24.99
CA LEU A 110 -13.96 -11.79 24.34
C LEU A 110 -13.72 -11.83 22.83
N GLY A 111 -13.00 -12.83 22.33
CA GLY A 111 -12.70 -12.98 20.91
C GLY A 111 -11.27 -13.46 20.67
N GLU A 112 -10.84 -13.38 19.42
CA GLU A 112 -9.48 -13.71 19.00
C GLU A 112 -8.78 -12.47 18.47
N ILE A 113 -7.50 -12.34 18.76
CA ILE A 113 -6.65 -11.27 18.27
C ILE A 113 -5.54 -11.85 17.39
N PRO A 114 -5.36 -11.36 16.15
CA PRO A 114 -4.21 -11.74 15.32
C PRO A 114 -2.91 -11.40 16.02
N LEU A 115 -1.94 -12.31 16.06
CA LEU A 115 -0.65 -12.07 16.70
C LEU A 115 0.40 -11.62 15.67
N MET A 116 1.31 -10.76 16.12
CA MET A 116 2.47 -10.36 15.33
C MET A 116 3.49 -11.51 15.26
N THR A 117 4.03 -11.76 14.06
CA THR A 117 5.09 -12.74 13.84
C THR A 117 6.42 -12.20 14.39
N PRO A 118 7.46 -13.04 14.58
CA PRO A 118 8.81 -12.58 14.93
C PRO A 118 9.47 -11.65 13.87
N ARG A 119 8.81 -11.39 12.74
CA ARG A 119 9.26 -10.48 11.66
C ARG A 119 8.51 -9.15 11.63
N GLY A 120 7.55 -8.93 12.53
CA GLY A 120 6.77 -7.67 12.59
C GLY A 120 5.52 -7.64 11.69
N SER A 121 5.24 -8.75 11.00
CA SER A 121 4.08 -8.95 10.12
C SER A 121 2.95 -9.71 10.81
N PHE A 122 1.81 -9.85 10.14
CA PHE A 122 0.64 -10.60 10.58
C PHE A 122 0.25 -11.63 9.53
N ILE A 123 -0.26 -12.80 9.95
CA ILE A 123 -0.80 -13.80 9.01
C ILE A 123 -2.32 -13.76 9.09
N ILE A 124 -2.97 -13.31 8.02
CA ILE A 124 -4.42 -13.22 7.89
C ILE A 124 -4.85 -14.11 6.72
N ASN A 125 -5.68 -15.12 6.99
CA ASN A 125 -6.14 -16.10 6.00
C ASN A 125 -4.98 -16.72 5.17
N GLY A 126 -3.91 -17.10 5.86
CA GLY A 126 -2.68 -17.65 5.28
C GLY A 126 -1.82 -16.69 4.48
N THR A 127 -2.18 -15.42 4.41
CA THR A 127 -1.41 -14.39 3.69
C THR A 127 -0.71 -13.46 4.67
N GLU A 128 0.55 -13.16 4.38
CA GLU A 128 1.34 -12.25 5.20
C GLU A 128 1.02 -10.79 4.88
N ARG A 129 0.66 -10.04 5.92
CA ARG A 129 0.24 -8.65 5.89
C ARG A 129 1.05 -7.79 6.85
N VAL A 130 1.05 -6.48 6.62
CA VAL A 130 1.70 -5.48 7.46
C VAL A 130 0.73 -4.35 7.78
N ILE A 131 0.72 -3.91 9.03
CA ILE A 131 0.03 -2.68 9.41
C ILE A 131 1.00 -1.51 9.22
N VAL A 132 0.64 -0.60 8.32
CA VAL A 132 1.38 0.62 8.02
C VAL A 132 1.13 1.68 9.10
N HIS A 133 2.19 2.39 9.50
CA HIS A 133 2.08 3.48 10.47
C HIS A 133 1.30 4.65 9.86
N GLN A 134 0.41 5.26 10.63
CA GLN A 134 -0.41 6.36 10.16
C GLN A 134 0.08 7.69 10.71
N LEU A 135 0.29 8.68 9.83
CA LEU A 135 0.58 10.06 10.22
C LEU A 135 -0.71 10.88 10.25
N THR A 136 -1.18 11.20 11.45
CA THR A 136 -2.42 11.96 11.65
C THR A 136 -2.15 13.29 12.36
N ARG A 137 -3.06 14.26 12.20
CA ARG A 137 -3.01 15.49 13.01
C ARG A 137 -3.15 15.13 14.50
N SER A 138 -2.29 15.66 15.34
CA SER A 138 -2.35 15.41 16.79
C SER A 138 -3.55 16.11 17.45
N PRO A 139 -4.13 15.57 18.53
CA PRO A 139 -5.11 16.29 19.34
C PRO A 139 -4.51 17.58 19.90
N GLY A 140 -5.33 18.62 19.98
CA GLY A 140 -4.94 19.93 20.48
C GLY A 140 -5.61 21.06 19.72
N VAL A 141 -5.01 22.24 19.77
CA VAL A 141 -5.50 23.45 19.12
C VAL A 141 -4.60 23.83 17.93
N TYR A 142 -5.21 24.35 16.89
CA TYR A 142 -4.55 24.80 15.66
C TYR A 142 -5.05 26.18 15.28
N PHE A 143 -4.15 27.07 14.89
CA PHE A 143 -4.49 28.39 14.40
C PHE A 143 -4.21 28.47 12.89
N GLU A 144 -5.24 28.74 12.13
CA GLU A 144 -5.19 28.93 10.69
C GLU A 144 -5.45 30.41 10.36
N SER A 145 -5.07 30.85 9.17
CA SER A 145 -5.35 32.21 8.71
C SER A 145 -5.83 32.24 7.28
N GLN A 146 -6.76 33.14 7.00
CA GLN A 146 -7.23 33.45 5.66
C GLN A 146 -7.06 34.95 5.39
N PHE A 147 -6.35 35.30 4.31
CA PHE A 147 -6.23 36.70 3.90
C PHE A 147 -7.58 37.21 3.36
N SER A 148 -8.06 38.32 3.91
CA SER A 148 -9.31 38.94 3.49
C SER A 148 -9.03 40.12 2.57
N ASN A 149 -9.19 39.93 1.25
CA ASN A 149 -9.01 40.98 0.23
C ASN A 149 -9.77 42.28 0.55
N ARG A 150 -10.98 42.19 1.13
CA ARG A 150 -11.78 43.37 1.49
C ARG A 150 -11.22 44.18 2.67
N LEU A 151 -10.59 43.50 3.62
CA LEU A 151 -10.10 44.11 4.87
C LEU A 151 -8.58 44.34 4.83
N GLN A 152 -7.90 43.83 3.81
CA GLN A 152 -6.45 43.91 3.63
C GLN A 152 -5.68 43.43 4.88
N ARG A 153 -6.15 42.33 5.47
CA ARG A 153 -5.53 41.66 6.63
C ARG A 153 -5.95 40.19 6.71
N ASN A 154 -5.23 39.43 7.51
CA ASN A 154 -5.58 38.06 7.85
C ASN A 154 -6.71 38.02 8.88
N LEU A 155 -7.67 37.14 8.64
CA LEU A 155 -8.64 36.67 9.62
C LEU A 155 -8.17 35.30 10.10
N TYR A 156 -8.12 35.12 11.41
CA TYR A 156 -7.65 33.87 12.01
C TYR A 156 -8.82 33.02 12.48
N ASN A 157 -8.60 31.71 12.50
CA ASN A 157 -9.48 30.71 13.06
C ASN A 157 -8.70 29.77 13.98
N ALA A 158 -9.32 29.32 15.06
CA ALA A 158 -8.76 28.34 15.99
C ALA A 158 -9.59 27.05 15.94
N ALA A 159 -8.96 25.90 15.72
CA ALA A 159 -9.63 24.60 15.70
C ALA A 159 -9.13 23.73 16.85
N ILE A 160 -9.99 23.49 17.85
CA ILE A 160 -9.76 22.54 18.94
C ILE A 160 -10.23 21.16 18.48
N ARG A 161 -9.28 20.24 18.39
CA ARG A 161 -9.47 18.87 17.93
C ARG A 161 -9.16 17.89 19.06
N PRO A 162 -10.18 17.24 19.65
CA PRO A 162 -9.94 16.20 20.65
C PRO A 162 -9.46 14.90 19.98
N GLU A 163 -8.91 13.98 20.79
CA GLU A 163 -8.65 12.60 20.33
C GLU A 163 -9.98 11.90 20.02
N ARG A 164 -11.00 12.17 20.85
CA ARG A 164 -12.35 11.63 20.71
C ARG A 164 -13.37 12.70 21.08
N GLY A 165 -14.45 12.80 20.31
CA GLY A 165 -15.56 13.72 20.60
C GLY A 165 -15.74 14.80 19.54
N ALA A 166 -16.51 15.82 19.88
CA ALA A 166 -16.89 16.88 18.96
C ALA A 166 -15.77 17.91 18.77
N TRP A 167 -15.58 18.40 17.55
CA TRP A 167 -14.62 19.46 17.25
C TRP A 167 -15.22 20.83 17.55
N ILE A 168 -14.39 21.77 18.01
CA ILE A 168 -14.77 23.17 18.20
C ILE A 168 -13.91 24.03 17.28
N GLU A 169 -14.53 24.76 16.36
CA GLU A 169 -13.87 25.68 15.44
C GLU A 169 -14.32 27.11 15.76
N ILE A 170 -13.39 28.00 16.12
CA ILE A 170 -13.64 29.40 16.45
C ILE A 170 -13.12 30.25 15.30
N GLU A 171 -13.97 31.08 14.70
CA GLU A 171 -13.67 31.88 13.52
C GLU A 171 -13.81 33.37 13.82
N THR A 172 -12.86 34.18 13.36
CA THR A 172 -13.01 35.64 13.30
C THR A 172 -13.74 36.05 12.03
N ASN A 173 -14.89 36.69 12.21
CA ASN A 173 -15.70 37.20 11.11
C ASN A 173 -15.20 38.59 10.65
N ARG A 174 -15.65 38.97 9.44
CA ARG A 174 -15.28 40.23 8.80
C ARG A 174 -15.72 41.48 9.58
N ASP A 175 -16.72 41.35 10.43
CA ASP A 175 -17.28 42.39 11.28
C ASP A 175 -16.66 42.44 12.69
N ASN A 176 -15.51 41.78 12.87
CA ASN A 176 -14.80 41.60 14.14
C ASN A 176 -15.54 40.74 15.18
N THR A 177 -16.63 40.08 14.82
CA THR A 177 -17.28 39.14 15.76
C THR A 177 -16.58 37.78 15.74
N LEU A 178 -16.59 37.08 16.87
CA LEU A 178 -16.10 35.72 17.02
C LEU A 178 -17.28 34.76 17.05
N SER A 179 -17.26 33.77 16.15
CA SER A 179 -18.24 32.70 16.10
C SER A 179 -17.58 31.35 16.34
N ALA A 180 -18.34 30.39 16.86
CA ALA A 180 -17.92 29.00 16.99
C ALA A 180 -18.78 28.07 16.13
N ARG A 181 -18.22 26.94 15.71
CA ARG A 181 -18.93 25.81 15.10
C ARG A 181 -18.58 24.54 15.85
N ILE A 182 -19.57 23.66 16.00
CA ILE A 182 -19.40 22.32 16.56
C ILE A 182 -19.50 21.32 15.41
N ASN A 183 -18.50 20.45 15.23
CA ASN A 183 -18.44 19.45 14.15
C ASN A 183 -18.70 20.03 12.74
N ARG A 184 -18.15 21.22 12.44
CA ARG A 184 -18.38 21.94 11.17
C ARG A 184 -19.85 22.25 10.88
N GLY A 185 -20.69 22.27 11.92
CA GLY A 185 -22.10 22.62 11.85
C GLY A 185 -22.34 24.11 11.60
N ARG A 186 -23.55 24.56 11.95
CA ARG A 186 -23.94 25.97 11.83
C ARG A 186 -23.16 26.85 12.81
N ARG A 187 -22.98 28.11 12.44
CA ARG A 187 -22.31 29.12 13.28
C ARG A 187 -23.16 29.46 14.50
N ILE A 188 -22.48 29.56 15.64
CA ILE A 188 -22.99 29.96 16.95
C ILE A 188 -22.12 31.15 17.40
N ASN A 189 -22.65 32.10 18.17
CA ASN A 189 -21.78 33.13 18.75
C ASN A 189 -20.80 32.50 19.75
N LEU A 190 -19.53 32.92 19.74
CA LEU A 190 -18.53 32.37 20.66
C LEU A 190 -18.93 32.58 22.12
N THR A 191 -19.52 33.73 22.45
CA THR A 191 -19.96 34.07 23.80
C THR A 191 -21.10 33.16 24.29
N THR A 192 -21.96 32.70 23.40
CA THR A 192 -22.99 31.69 23.70
C THR A 192 -22.32 30.36 24.09
N LEU A 193 -21.29 29.93 23.33
CA LEU A 193 -20.54 28.72 23.66
C LEU A 193 -19.83 28.86 25.03
N LEU A 194 -19.16 29.98 25.29
CA LEU A 194 -18.51 30.24 26.58
C LEU A 194 -19.53 30.22 27.74
N LYS A 195 -20.72 30.80 27.57
CA LYS A 195 -21.78 30.72 28.59
C LYS A 195 -22.21 29.28 28.85
N ALA A 196 -22.33 28.45 27.81
CA ALA A 196 -22.64 27.02 27.96
C ALA A 196 -21.56 26.25 28.75
N PHE A 197 -20.28 26.61 28.57
CA PHE A 197 -19.16 26.11 29.38
C PHE A 197 -19.12 26.68 30.82
N GLY A 198 -20.03 27.59 31.20
CA GLY A 198 -20.16 28.11 32.55
C GLY A 198 -19.51 29.48 32.80
N PHE A 199 -19.02 30.16 31.75
CA PHE A 199 -18.46 31.51 31.89
C PHE A 199 -19.59 32.54 32.07
N ARG A 200 -19.44 33.44 33.04
CA ARG A 200 -20.43 34.51 33.29
C ARG A 200 -20.20 35.68 32.34
N GLN A 201 -21.29 36.22 31.79
CA GLN A 201 -21.24 37.35 30.85
C GLN A 201 -20.46 38.57 31.38
N LYS A 202 -20.59 38.87 32.68
CA LYS A 202 -19.91 40.03 33.30
C LYS A 202 -18.39 39.89 33.35
N ASP A 203 -17.89 38.65 33.38
CA ASP A 203 -16.48 38.37 33.55
C ASP A 203 -15.75 38.32 32.20
N LEU A 204 -16.47 38.04 31.10
CA LEU A 204 -15.90 37.89 29.76
C LEU A 204 -15.08 39.12 29.31
N GLN A 205 -15.61 40.34 29.49
CA GLN A 205 -14.86 41.55 29.11
C GLN A 205 -13.57 41.71 29.93
N THR A 206 -13.60 41.44 31.23
CA THR A 206 -12.42 41.55 32.10
C THR A 206 -11.39 40.45 31.80
N MET A 207 -11.85 39.24 31.48
CA MET A 207 -10.98 38.10 31.21
C MET A 207 -10.09 38.27 29.97
N PHE A 208 -10.60 38.95 28.93
CA PHE A 208 -9.91 39.15 27.66
C PHE A 208 -9.37 40.59 27.48
N ALA A 209 -9.49 41.47 28.48
CA ALA A 209 -9.10 42.88 28.38
C ALA A 209 -7.60 43.10 28.10
N ASP A 210 -6.75 42.13 28.46
CA ASP A 210 -5.31 42.17 28.22
C ASP A 210 -4.95 42.01 26.75
N VAL A 211 -5.75 41.25 25.98
CA VAL A 211 -5.52 40.96 24.56
C VAL A 211 -6.48 41.72 23.63
N ASP A 212 -7.72 41.96 24.04
CA ASP A 212 -8.73 42.69 23.27
C ASP A 212 -8.61 44.20 23.51
N ASN A 213 -7.44 44.75 23.18
CA ASN A 213 -7.03 46.11 23.52
C ASN A 213 -6.78 47.00 22.28
N HIS A 214 -7.20 46.54 21.10
CA HIS A 214 -6.95 47.26 19.86
C HIS A 214 -7.85 48.51 19.76
N PRO A 215 -7.30 49.70 19.43
CA PRO A 215 -8.04 50.97 19.50
C PRO A 215 -9.31 51.01 18.63
N ASP A 216 -9.28 50.38 17.45
CA ASP A 216 -10.39 50.40 16.50
C ASP A 216 -11.21 49.09 16.43
N ARG A 217 -10.85 48.07 17.22
CA ARG A 217 -11.36 46.70 17.05
C ARG A 217 -11.56 46.05 18.41
N SER A 218 -12.81 45.74 18.73
CA SER A 218 -13.20 45.04 19.96
C SER A 218 -13.92 43.74 19.57
N TYR A 219 -13.29 42.60 19.84
CA TYR A 219 -13.81 41.30 19.38
C TYR A 219 -14.86 40.74 20.34
N ILE A 220 -14.64 40.84 21.65
CA ILE A 220 -15.55 40.32 22.67
C ILE A 220 -16.80 41.20 22.78
N GLU A 221 -16.64 42.53 22.76
CA GLU A 221 -17.78 43.44 22.84
C GLU A 221 -18.71 43.34 21.63
N SER A 222 -18.13 43.27 20.42
CA SER A 222 -18.91 43.10 19.19
C SER A 222 -19.64 41.77 19.14
N SER A 223 -19.02 40.69 19.67
CA SER A 223 -19.65 39.38 19.80
C SER A 223 -20.79 39.40 20.82
N LEU A 224 -20.59 40.03 21.99
CA LEU A 224 -21.63 40.19 23.01
C LEU A 224 -22.83 40.99 22.51
N ALA A 225 -22.61 42.00 21.66
CA ALA A 225 -23.69 42.79 21.07
C ALA A 225 -24.59 41.98 20.11
N LYS A 226 -24.07 40.89 19.53
CA LYS A 226 -24.82 39.98 18.65
C LYS A 226 -25.35 38.72 19.33
N ASP A 227 -24.94 38.48 20.57
CA ASP A 227 -25.38 37.33 21.36
C ASP A 227 -26.79 37.54 21.88
N VAL A 228 -27.69 36.63 21.52
CA VAL A 228 -29.10 36.66 21.95
C VAL A 228 -29.30 36.07 23.34
N THR A 229 -28.30 35.35 23.87
CA THR A 229 -28.38 34.67 25.17
C THR A 229 -27.79 35.52 26.28
N THR A 230 -28.28 35.38 27.51
CA THR A 230 -27.79 36.12 28.68
C THR A 230 -27.19 35.23 29.77
N ASN A 231 -27.66 33.99 29.88
CA ASN A 231 -27.25 33.03 30.90
C ASN A 231 -26.93 31.66 30.28
N GLN A 232 -26.46 30.72 31.11
CA GLN A 232 -26.05 29.38 30.68
C GLN A 232 -27.21 28.53 30.18
N GLU A 233 -28.39 28.64 30.80
CA GLU A 233 -29.59 27.89 30.40
C GLU A 233 -30.09 28.28 29.00
N GLU A 234 -30.14 29.59 28.71
CA GLU A 234 -30.45 30.11 27.38
C GLU A 234 -29.43 29.67 26.32
N ALA A 235 -28.14 29.60 26.71
CA ALA A 235 -27.09 29.12 25.84
C ALA A 235 -27.25 27.63 25.49
N PHE A 236 -27.63 26.78 26.45
CA PHE A 236 -27.93 25.37 26.16
C PHE A 236 -29.10 25.24 25.18
N LEU A 237 -30.19 25.96 25.40
CA LEU A 237 -31.37 25.91 24.52
C LEU A 237 -31.07 26.40 23.09
N ASP A 238 -30.24 27.44 22.95
CA ASP A 238 -29.87 27.97 21.63
C ASP A 238 -28.96 26.99 20.88
N ILE A 239 -27.90 26.49 21.53
CA ILE A 239 -27.01 25.47 20.95
C ILE A 239 -27.80 24.22 20.56
N TYR A 240 -28.69 23.73 21.43
CA TYR A 240 -29.52 22.56 21.15
C TYR A 240 -30.43 22.79 19.93
N GLY A 241 -31.08 23.95 19.85
CA GLY A 241 -31.94 24.31 18.72
C GLY A 241 -31.20 24.45 17.39
N ILE A 242 -29.91 24.81 17.42
CA ILE A 242 -29.05 24.88 16.23
C ILE A 242 -28.59 23.48 15.81
N MET A 243 -28.20 22.65 16.77
CA MET A 243 -27.67 21.30 16.53
C MET A 243 -28.76 20.29 16.17
N ARG A 244 -29.98 20.45 16.70
CA ARG A 244 -31.14 19.59 16.44
C ARG A 244 -32.35 20.43 15.99
N PRO A 245 -32.34 20.90 14.73
CA PRO A 245 -33.44 21.69 14.20
C PRO A 245 -34.72 20.84 14.13
N GLY A 246 -35.76 21.25 14.87
CA GLY A 246 -37.07 20.60 14.88
C GLY A 246 -37.40 19.88 16.20
N ASP A 247 -36.41 19.60 17.04
CA ASP A 247 -36.64 19.00 18.35
C ASP A 247 -37.21 20.04 19.35
N PRO A 248 -38.09 19.63 20.29
CA PRO A 248 -38.54 20.51 21.37
C PRO A 248 -37.37 21.01 22.21
N ARG A 249 -37.30 22.33 22.42
CA ARG A 249 -36.25 22.99 23.23
C ARG A 249 -36.57 22.91 24.72
N ILE A 250 -36.32 21.74 25.31
CA ILE A 250 -36.45 21.48 26.75
C ILE A 250 -35.08 21.67 27.40
N LEU A 251 -35.02 22.42 28.51
CA LEU A 251 -33.75 22.77 29.17
C LEU A 251 -32.96 21.55 29.62
N GLU A 252 -33.60 20.62 30.31
CA GLU A 252 -32.98 19.37 30.81
C GLU A 252 -32.35 18.58 29.65
N ASN A 253 -33.09 18.37 28.56
CA ASN A 253 -32.56 17.69 27.36
C ASN A 253 -31.38 18.44 26.73
N ALA A 254 -31.43 19.78 26.71
CA ALA A 254 -30.38 20.60 26.12
C ALA A 254 -29.10 20.57 26.96
N GLU A 255 -29.23 20.64 28.28
CA GLU A 255 -28.13 20.50 29.24
C GLU A 255 -27.50 19.10 29.16
N ASP A 256 -28.31 18.04 29.22
CA ASP A 256 -27.85 16.66 29.10
C ASP A 256 -27.13 16.41 27.76
N TYR A 257 -27.66 16.97 26.67
CA TYR A 257 -27.04 16.85 25.36
C TYR A 257 -25.67 17.53 25.31
N PHE A 258 -25.54 18.73 25.88
CA PHE A 258 -24.27 19.46 25.95
C PHE A 258 -23.26 18.74 26.86
N ASN A 259 -23.68 18.34 28.06
CA ASN A 259 -22.86 17.63 29.03
C ASN A 259 -22.39 16.27 28.47
N ALA A 260 -23.26 15.54 27.78
CA ALA A 260 -22.88 14.31 27.09
C ALA A 260 -21.86 14.55 25.96
N MET A 261 -21.86 15.73 25.35
CA MET A 261 -20.97 16.06 24.22
C MET A 261 -19.57 16.50 24.66
N PHE A 262 -19.45 17.30 25.72
CA PHE A 262 -18.18 17.93 26.12
C PHE A 262 -17.72 17.59 27.54
N MET A 263 -18.64 17.23 28.45
CA MET A 263 -18.37 17.00 29.87
C MET A 263 -18.33 15.52 30.26
N ASN A 264 -18.51 14.62 29.28
CA ASN A 264 -18.50 13.18 29.52
C ASN A 264 -17.18 12.56 29.03
N PRO A 265 -16.30 12.08 29.93
CA PRO A 265 -15.00 11.48 29.58
C PRO A 265 -15.09 10.29 28.62
N ARG A 266 -16.23 9.59 28.57
CA ARG A 266 -16.44 8.46 27.66
C ARG A 266 -16.66 8.89 26.21
N ARG A 267 -17.20 10.11 26.01
CA ARG A 267 -17.56 10.66 24.69
C ARG A 267 -16.58 11.71 24.20
N PHE A 268 -16.01 12.49 25.11
CA PHE A 268 -15.05 13.54 24.81
C PHE A 268 -13.75 13.31 25.59
N SER A 269 -12.61 13.42 24.92
CA SER A 269 -11.30 13.37 25.58
C SER A 269 -10.23 14.00 24.68
N MET A 270 -9.43 14.90 25.26
CA MET A 270 -8.19 15.39 24.65
C MET A 270 -7.09 14.32 24.68
N SER A 271 -7.24 13.27 25.50
CA SER A 271 -6.21 12.26 25.81
C SER A 271 -4.92 12.86 26.40
N GLY A 272 -3.99 11.98 26.78
CA GLY A 272 -2.66 12.39 27.23
C GLY A 272 -1.90 13.23 26.20
N VAL A 273 -2.11 12.95 24.91
CA VAL A 273 -1.46 13.69 23.81
C VAL A 273 -1.98 15.12 23.70
N GLY A 274 -3.31 15.29 23.73
CA GLY A 274 -3.91 16.62 23.60
C GLY A 274 -3.65 17.49 24.82
N ARG A 275 -3.66 16.91 26.03
CA ARG A 275 -3.29 17.63 27.26
C ARG A 275 -1.83 18.06 27.23
N TYR A 276 -0.91 17.17 26.86
CA TYR A 276 0.51 17.50 26.65
C TYR A 276 0.68 18.67 25.66
N LYS A 277 0.00 18.61 24.51
CA LYS A 277 0.10 19.63 23.48
C LYS A 277 -0.48 20.98 23.92
N MET A 278 -1.64 20.99 24.59
CA MET A 278 -2.24 22.21 25.14
C MET A 278 -1.32 22.87 26.17
N ASN A 279 -0.76 22.07 27.09
CA ASN A 279 0.16 22.55 28.11
C ASN A 279 1.42 23.15 27.51
N LYS A 280 2.04 22.46 26.53
CA LYS A 280 3.24 22.94 25.84
C LYS A 280 2.96 24.21 25.02
N ARG A 281 1.81 24.29 24.36
CA ARG A 281 1.44 25.43 23.49
C ARG A 281 1.18 26.72 24.29
N PHE A 282 0.49 26.60 25.42
CA PHE A 282 0.07 27.75 26.23
C PHE A 282 0.87 27.92 27.53
N SER A 283 1.92 27.13 27.72
CA SER A 283 2.75 27.08 28.93
C SER A 283 1.90 26.87 30.20
N LEU A 284 0.95 25.93 30.15
CA LEU A 284 0.08 25.59 31.28
C LEU A 284 0.69 24.47 32.12
N GLU A 285 0.59 24.57 33.44
CA GLU A 285 1.07 23.56 34.41
C GLU A 285 -0.07 22.63 34.89
N ILE A 286 -0.98 22.24 33.99
CA ILE A 286 -2.08 21.32 34.33
C ILE A 286 -1.55 19.87 34.32
N PRO A 287 -1.82 19.04 35.34
CA PRO A 287 -1.42 17.64 35.34
C PRO A 287 -1.93 16.88 34.11
N ASN A 288 -1.12 15.94 33.61
CA ASN A 288 -1.51 15.08 32.48
C ASN A 288 -2.02 13.71 32.98
N ASP A 289 -3.24 13.70 33.50
CA ASP A 289 -3.93 12.50 33.98
C ASP A 289 -5.39 12.46 33.48
N GLU A 290 -6.05 11.32 33.66
CA GLU A 290 -7.41 11.06 33.15
C GLU A 290 -8.45 12.09 33.60
N ASP A 291 -8.31 12.64 34.82
CA ASP A 291 -9.24 13.62 35.38
C ASP A 291 -9.15 14.97 34.63
N HIS A 292 -8.00 15.27 34.03
CA HIS A 292 -7.73 16.51 33.31
C HIS A 292 -7.73 16.35 31.78
N TRP A 293 -8.11 15.19 31.24
CA TRP A 293 -8.21 14.98 29.79
C TRP A 293 -9.45 15.60 29.15
N LEU A 294 -10.42 16.07 29.94
CA LEU A 294 -11.48 16.95 29.44
C LEU A 294 -10.93 18.36 29.17
N LEU A 295 -11.66 19.11 28.35
CA LEU A 295 -11.34 20.51 28.07
C LEU A 295 -11.56 21.34 29.34
N GLN A 296 -10.50 21.99 29.82
CA GLN A 296 -10.55 22.85 31.00
C GLN A 296 -10.95 24.28 30.60
N HIS A 297 -11.45 25.06 31.56
CA HIS A 297 -11.78 26.46 31.33
C HIS A 297 -10.57 27.26 30.84
N GLU A 298 -9.40 27.00 31.42
CA GLU A 298 -8.12 27.60 31.06
C GLU A 298 -7.77 27.37 29.58
N ASP A 299 -8.06 26.20 29.03
CA ASP A 299 -7.77 25.84 27.63
C ASP A 299 -8.57 26.73 26.66
N LEU A 300 -9.86 26.92 26.94
CA LEU A 300 -10.75 27.75 26.13
C LEU A 300 -10.33 29.21 26.19
N VAL A 301 -10.00 29.70 27.39
CA VAL A 301 -9.57 31.09 27.59
C VAL A 301 -8.24 31.33 26.87
N ALA A 302 -7.25 30.46 27.04
CA ALA A 302 -5.95 30.58 26.38
C ALA A 302 -6.09 30.53 24.84
N THR A 303 -6.95 29.63 24.34
CA THR A 303 -7.24 29.53 22.91
C THR A 303 -7.81 30.83 22.35
N VAL A 304 -8.84 31.40 22.99
CA VAL A 304 -9.47 32.64 22.54
C VAL A 304 -8.52 33.82 22.70
N LYS A 305 -7.71 33.86 23.77
CA LYS A 305 -6.69 34.91 23.96
C LYS A 305 -5.69 34.91 22.81
N HIS A 306 -5.12 33.75 22.50
CA HIS A 306 -4.14 33.63 21.42
C HIS A 306 -4.75 33.95 20.04
N LEU A 307 -6.01 33.57 19.81
CA LEU A 307 -6.72 33.95 18.58
C LEU A 307 -6.84 35.48 18.43
N ILE A 308 -7.19 36.18 19.51
CA ILE A 308 -7.30 37.66 19.52
C ILE A 308 -5.90 38.28 19.31
N GLU A 309 -4.87 37.76 19.98
CA GLU A 309 -3.48 38.19 19.80
C GLU A 309 -3.02 38.07 18.34
N LEU A 310 -3.31 36.96 17.67
CA LEU A 310 -2.98 36.76 16.25
C LEU A 310 -3.73 37.76 15.36
N ASN A 311 -5.02 37.99 15.62
CA ASN A 311 -5.79 39.00 14.89
C ASN A 311 -5.24 40.43 15.09
N ASN A 312 -4.64 40.71 16.24
CA ASN A 312 -4.04 42.02 16.54
C ASN A 312 -2.62 42.16 15.96
N THR A 313 -1.78 41.13 16.10
CA THR A 313 -0.36 41.16 15.73
C THR A 313 -0.10 40.80 14.27
N GLN A 314 -1.01 40.08 13.62
CA GLN A 314 -0.89 39.61 12.23
C GLN A 314 0.35 38.73 11.98
N LYS A 315 0.79 37.98 13.00
CA LYS A 315 1.87 36.98 12.89
C LYS A 315 1.42 35.78 12.04
N GLU A 316 2.39 35.01 11.56
CA GLU A 316 2.10 33.78 10.82
C GLU A 316 1.26 32.78 11.65
N ALA A 317 0.35 32.10 10.95
CA ALA A 317 -0.47 31.03 11.51
C ALA A 317 0.35 29.74 11.69
N ASP A 318 -0.27 28.71 12.28
CA ASP A 318 0.40 27.43 12.48
C ASP A 318 0.60 26.71 11.15
N ASN A 319 1.80 26.16 10.97
CA ASN A 319 2.03 25.15 9.95
C ASN A 319 1.47 23.80 10.44
N ILE A 320 0.35 23.37 9.88
CA ILE A 320 -0.33 22.12 10.25
C ILE A 320 0.50 20.89 9.85
N ASP A 321 1.39 21.04 8.88
CA ASP A 321 2.20 19.96 8.34
C ASP A 321 3.53 19.78 9.08
N HIS A 322 3.84 20.69 10.00
CA HIS A 322 4.95 20.53 10.96
C HIS A 322 4.81 19.24 11.78
N LEU A 323 5.90 18.49 11.99
CA LEU A 323 5.83 17.22 12.74
C LEU A 323 5.56 17.41 14.25
N GLY A 324 5.63 18.62 14.80
CA GLY A 324 5.06 18.92 16.12
C GLY A 324 3.51 18.91 16.16
N ASN A 325 2.90 19.00 14.98
CA ASN A 325 1.46 19.08 14.77
C ASN A 325 0.86 17.80 14.19
N ARG A 326 1.70 16.83 13.85
CA ARG A 326 1.33 15.52 13.33
C ARG A 326 2.00 14.45 14.18
N ARG A 327 1.31 13.34 14.43
CA ARG A 327 1.84 12.23 15.22
C ARG A 327 1.66 10.92 14.48
N ILE A 328 2.44 9.93 14.87
CA ILE A 328 2.33 8.56 14.40
C ILE A 328 1.36 7.78 15.27
N ARG A 329 0.45 7.07 14.61
CA ARG A 329 -0.29 5.94 15.17
C ARG A 329 0.28 4.66 14.58
N SER A 330 0.85 3.84 15.44
CA SER A 330 1.46 2.56 15.07
C SER A 330 0.47 1.39 15.20
N ALA A 331 0.90 0.18 14.82
CA ALA A 331 0.05 -1.01 14.77
C ALA A 331 -0.73 -1.29 16.06
N GLY A 332 -0.11 -1.05 17.23
CA GLY A 332 -0.75 -1.23 18.53
C GLY A 332 -1.95 -0.31 18.73
N GLU A 333 -1.76 1.00 18.57
CA GLU A 333 -2.82 2.00 18.76
C GLU A 333 -3.96 1.85 17.73
N LEU A 334 -3.62 1.55 16.48
CA LEU A 334 -4.61 1.30 15.43
C LEU A 334 -5.47 0.07 15.74
N THR A 335 -4.85 -1.01 16.22
CA THR A 335 -5.56 -2.22 16.65
C THR A 335 -6.38 -1.97 17.92
N GLN A 336 -5.86 -1.16 18.85
CA GLN A 336 -6.59 -0.73 20.06
C GLN A 336 -7.89 -0.02 19.68
N ASN A 337 -7.85 0.87 18.69
CA ASN A 337 -9.02 1.59 18.21
C ASN A 337 -10.08 0.64 17.60
N ALA A 338 -9.65 -0.35 16.81
CA ALA A 338 -10.56 -1.38 16.29
C ALA A 338 -11.20 -2.21 17.42
N PHE A 339 -10.39 -2.63 18.40
CA PHE A 339 -10.85 -3.35 19.58
C PHE A 339 -11.86 -2.53 20.38
N ARG A 340 -11.60 -1.23 20.57
CA ARG A 340 -12.50 -0.28 21.26
C ARG A 340 -13.86 -0.17 20.59
N ILE A 341 -13.90 -0.06 19.25
CA ILE A 341 -15.16 -0.03 18.49
C ILE A 341 -15.97 -1.30 18.76
N GLY A 342 -15.30 -2.46 18.76
CA GLY A 342 -15.89 -3.74 19.13
C GLY A 342 -16.46 -3.76 20.55
N LEU A 343 -15.71 -3.22 21.53
CA LEU A 343 -16.14 -3.13 22.92
C LEU A 343 -17.33 -2.19 23.11
N ILE A 344 -17.41 -1.06 22.42
CA ILE A 344 -18.57 -0.15 22.49
C ILE A 344 -19.85 -0.84 21.98
N ARG A 345 -19.73 -1.60 20.88
CA ARG A 345 -20.83 -2.41 20.35
C ARG A 345 -21.23 -3.51 21.35
N LEU A 346 -20.25 -4.12 22.02
CA LEU A 346 -20.49 -5.12 23.06
C LEU A 346 -21.18 -4.52 24.29
N GLU A 347 -20.73 -3.36 24.77
CA GLU A 347 -21.31 -2.64 25.91
C GLU A 347 -22.79 -2.38 25.70
N ARG A 348 -23.15 -1.84 24.53
CA ARG A 348 -24.54 -1.57 24.17
C ARG A 348 -25.38 -2.85 24.22
N ASN A 349 -24.89 -3.93 23.61
CA ASN A 349 -25.60 -5.22 23.61
C ASN A 349 -25.77 -5.79 25.03
N ILE A 350 -24.77 -5.65 25.89
CA ILE A 350 -24.84 -6.07 27.29
C ILE A 350 -25.87 -5.23 28.04
N ARG A 351 -25.81 -3.90 27.93
CA ARG A 351 -26.73 -2.98 28.61
C ARG A 351 -28.19 -3.25 28.22
N ASP A 352 -28.46 -3.43 26.92
CA ASP A 352 -29.81 -3.74 26.44
C ASP A 352 -30.32 -5.09 26.97
N ARG A 353 -29.46 -6.13 27.02
CA ARG A 353 -29.81 -7.44 27.58
C ARG A 353 -30.06 -7.40 29.09
N LEU A 354 -29.26 -6.63 29.84
CA LEU A 354 -29.44 -6.46 31.29
C LEU A 354 -30.80 -5.85 31.60
N SER A 355 -31.23 -4.83 30.83
CA SER A 355 -32.53 -4.17 31.02
C SER A 355 -33.72 -5.06 30.66
N VAL A 356 -33.60 -5.94 29.65
CA VAL A 356 -34.67 -6.89 29.29
C VAL A 356 -34.79 -8.03 30.31
N ALA A 357 -33.69 -8.41 30.96
CA ALA A 357 -33.62 -9.57 31.84
C ALA A 357 -34.24 -9.37 33.23
N ALA A 358 -34.74 -8.16 33.55
CA ALA A 358 -35.52 -7.88 34.76
C ALA A 358 -36.79 -8.78 34.90
N GLY A 359 -37.19 -9.51 33.85
CA GLY A 359 -38.34 -10.42 33.83
C GLY A 359 -38.14 -11.85 34.37
N GLY A 360 -37.07 -12.16 35.11
CA GLY A 360 -36.93 -13.46 35.82
C GLY A 360 -36.06 -14.53 35.13
N VAL A 361 -35.23 -14.17 34.14
CA VAL A 361 -34.26 -15.08 33.52
C VAL A 361 -32.95 -15.06 34.32
N LYS A 362 -32.40 -16.24 34.67
CA LYS A 362 -31.11 -16.33 35.36
C LYS A 362 -29.98 -15.92 34.42
N LEU A 363 -29.44 -14.72 34.64
CA LEU A 363 -28.30 -14.20 33.89
C LEU A 363 -26.97 -14.75 34.44
N THR A 364 -26.05 -15.04 33.52
CA THR A 364 -24.65 -15.38 33.82
C THR A 364 -23.75 -14.55 32.90
N PRO A 365 -22.50 -14.22 33.30
CA PRO A 365 -21.57 -13.48 32.46
C PRO A 365 -21.42 -14.05 31.03
N ASN A 366 -21.33 -15.37 30.86
CA ASN A 366 -21.20 -16.02 29.55
C ASN A 366 -22.39 -15.83 28.60
N ILE A 367 -23.60 -15.56 29.13
CA ILE A 367 -24.78 -15.28 28.29
C ILE A 367 -24.79 -13.82 27.84
N LEU A 368 -24.20 -12.92 28.64
CA LEU A 368 -24.16 -11.49 28.37
C LEU A 368 -23.05 -11.14 27.37
N VAL A 369 -21.87 -11.74 27.55
CA VAL A 369 -20.68 -11.43 26.76
C VAL A 369 -20.69 -12.23 25.45
N ASN A 370 -20.85 -11.54 24.32
CA ASN A 370 -20.76 -12.12 22.98
C ASN A 370 -19.51 -11.59 22.27
N ALA A 371 -18.59 -12.46 21.88
CA ALA A 371 -17.34 -12.07 21.21
C ALA A 371 -17.53 -11.51 19.78
N ARG A 372 -18.67 -11.77 19.11
CA ARG A 372 -18.86 -11.42 17.69
C ARG A 372 -18.58 -9.96 17.33
N PRO A 373 -19.03 -8.94 18.10
CA PRO A 373 -18.76 -7.54 17.76
C PRO A 373 -17.27 -7.18 17.77
N ILE A 374 -16.49 -7.80 18.66
CA ILE A 374 -15.04 -7.60 18.76
C ILE A 374 -14.34 -8.28 17.59
N VAL A 375 -14.64 -9.56 17.36
CA VAL A 375 -14.04 -10.34 16.25
C VAL A 375 -14.35 -9.69 14.90
N ALA A 376 -15.58 -9.22 14.69
CA ALA A 376 -15.97 -8.53 13.46
C ALA A 376 -15.17 -7.23 13.24
N ALA A 377 -15.02 -6.39 14.29
CA ALA A 377 -14.26 -5.14 14.18
C ALA A 377 -12.76 -5.37 13.93
N LEU A 378 -12.17 -6.41 14.54
CA LEU A 378 -10.79 -6.80 14.28
C LEU A 378 -10.61 -7.37 12.86
N ASN A 379 -11.51 -8.25 12.41
CA ASN A 379 -11.45 -8.80 11.05
C ASN A 379 -11.63 -7.71 9.99
N GLU A 380 -12.51 -6.75 10.21
CA GLU A 380 -12.69 -5.57 9.34
C GLU A 380 -11.39 -4.76 9.23
N PHE A 381 -10.71 -4.51 10.36
CA PHE A 381 -9.44 -3.79 10.38
C PHE A 381 -8.32 -4.57 9.68
N PHE A 382 -8.08 -5.83 10.03
CA PHE A 382 -6.99 -6.61 9.44
C PHE A 382 -7.25 -7.03 7.99
N GLY A 383 -8.52 -7.22 7.61
CA GLY A 383 -8.95 -7.69 6.29
C GLY A 383 -9.12 -6.58 5.26
N SER A 384 -9.77 -5.47 5.62
CA SER A 384 -10.25 -4.47 4.65
C SER A 384 -9.70 -3.05 4.87
N SER A 385 -8.97 -2.79 5.95
CA SER A 385 -8.39 -1.47 6.19
C SER A 385 -7.36 -1.10 5.14
N GLN A 386 -7.38 0.17 4.71
CA GLN A 386 -6.32 0.78 3.90
C GLN A 386 -4.95 0.79 4.58
N LEU A 387 -4.86 0.52 5.90
CA LEU A 387 -3.59 0.45 6.63
C LEU A 387 -3.07 -0.98 6.79
N SER A 388 -3.89 -2.00 6.50
CA SER A 388 -3.50 -3.41 6.53
C SER A 388 -3.19 -3.88 5.12
N HIS A 389 -1.92 -3.75 4.72
CA HIS A 389 -1.49 -4.09 3.36
C HIS A 389 -1.02 -5.54 3.26
N TYR A 390 -1.14 -6.12 2.06
CA TYR A 390 -0.31 -7.25 1.68
C TYR A 390 1.18 -6.88 1.82
N MET A 391 1.96 -7.71 2.50
CA MET A 391 3.38 -7.46 2.66
C MET A 391 4.07 -7.45 1.29
N ASP A 392 4.94 -6.48 1.06
CA ASP A 392 5.70 -6.37 -0.19
C ASP A 392 6.95 -7.23 -0.02
N GLN A 393 6.97 -8.36 -0.72
CA GLN A 393 7.97 -9.42 -0.53
C GLN A 393 8.82 -9.61 -1.78
N THR A 394 9.05 -8.53 -2.52
CA THR A 394 9.93 -8.58 -3.69
C THR A 394 11.34 -8.99 -3.27
N ASN A 395 11.90 -8.34 -2.25
CA ASN A 395 13.19 -8.66 -1.61
C ASN A 395 13.19 -8.18 -0.14
N PRO A 396 14.18 -8.56 0.71
CA PRO A 396 14.19 -8.18 2.13
C PRO A 396 14.21 -6.67 2.39
N LEU A 397 14.81 -5.87 1.50
CA LEU A 397 14.77 -4.40 1.62
C LEU A 397 13.34 -3.90 1.47
N SER A 398 12.58 -4.43 0.51
CA SER A 398 11.17 -4.08 0.31
C SER A 398 10.31 -4.41 1.53
N GLU A 399 10.55 -5.58 2.14
CA GLU A 399 9.86 -6.02 3.36
C GLU A 399 10.10 -5.06 4.52
N LEU A 400 11.37 -4.75 4.78
CA LEU A 400 11.78 -3.86 5.86
C LEU A 400 11.26 -2.44 5.66
N GLU A 401 11.32 -1.94 4.43
CA GLU A 401 10.77 -0.64 4.04
C GLU A 401 9.24 -0.60 4.19
N HIS A 402 8.54 -1.71 3.97
CA HIS A 402 7.10 -1.73 4.16
C HIS A 402 6.72 -1.69 5.64
N LEU A 403 7.49 -2.36 6.51
CA LEU A 403 7.34 -2.30 7.96
C LEU A 403 7.59 -0.90 8.54
N ARG A 404 8.40 -0.08 7.86
CA ARG A 404 8.76 1.29 8.28
C ARG A 404 7.94 2.38 7.59
N ARG A 405 6.92 2.00 6.83
CA ARG A 405 6.12 2.93 6.03
C ARG A 405 5.22 3.79 6.90
N VAL A 406 5.20 5.07 6.57
CA VAL A 406 4.33 6.08 7.15
C VAL A 406 3.34 6.55 6.09
N SER A 407 2.04 6.42 6.35
CA SER A 407 0.99 6.91 5.45
C SER A 407 0.17 8.02 6.10
N ALA A 408 -0.03 9.12 5.38
CA ALA A 408 -0.98 10.16 5.77
C ALA A 408 -2.44 9.79 5.41
N LEU A 409 -2.66 8.66 4.73
CA LEU A 409 -3.97 8.16 4.31
C LEU A 409 -4.66 7.36 5.42
N GLY A 410 -5.87 6.86 5.13
CA GLY A 410 -6.65 6.00 6.02
C GLY A 410 -7.58 6.75 6.98
N PRO A 411 -8.29 6.02 7.86
CA PRO A 411 -9.31 6.58 8.73
C PRO A 411 -8.76 7.68 9.65
N GLY A 412 -9.38 8.87 9.64
CA GLY A 412 -8.91 10.04 10.41
C GLY A 412 -7.69 10.76 9.83
N GLY A 413 -7.12 10.25 8.72
CA GLY A 413 -6.09 10.89 7.92
C GLY A 413 -6.67 11.70 6.76
N LEU A 414 -5.91 11.75 5.67
CA LEU A 414 -6.25 12.46 4.43
C LEU A 414 -6.80 11.51 3.37
N VAL A 415 -7.54 12.07 2.43
CA VAL A 415 -7.95 11.39 1.19
C VAL A 415 -7.11 11.96 0.05
N ARG A 416 -6.74 11.13 -0.93
CA ARG A 416 -5.84 11.50 -2.03
C ARG A 416 -6.29 12.77 -2.76
N GLU A 417 -7.57 12.87 -3.09
CA GLU A 417 -8.18 14.01 -3.80
C GLU A 417 -8.16 15.31 -2.99
N ARG A 418 -8.23 15.21 -1.66
CA ARG A 418 -8.24 16.38 -0.76
C ARG A 418 -6.84 16.84 -0.36
N ALA A 419 -5.81 16.08 -0.71
CA ALA A 419 -4.44 16.37 -0.34
C ALA A 419 -3.77 17.28 -1.37
N GLY A 420 -3.76 18.59 -1.07
CA GLY A 420 -3.06 19.60 -1.86
C GLY A 420 -1.54 19.48 -1.80
N VAL A 421 -0.85 20.32 -2.59
CA VAL A 421 0.60 20.28 -2.78
C VAL A 421 1.37 20.51 -1.47
N ALA A 422 0.95 21.45 -0.62
CA ALA A 422 1.66 21.80 0.62
C ALA A 422 1.88 20.61 1.57
N VAL A 423 0.89 19.70 1.64
CA VAL A 423 0.98 18.50 2.49
C VAL A 423 1.92 17.44 1.91
N ARG A 424 2.09 17.45 0.59
CA ARG A 424 2.93 16.48 -0.13
C ARG A 424 4.40 16.91 -0.16
N ASP A 425 4.66 18.18 0.10
CA ASP A 425 5.99 18.77 0.05
C ASP A 425 6.84 18.40 1.27
N VAL A 426 8.16 18.52 1.12
CA VAL A 426 9.12 18.24 2.20
C VAL A 426 9.15 19.43 3.16
N GLN A 427 8.87 19.18 4.44
CA GLN A 427 8.93 20.19 5.50
C GLN A 427 10.28 20.16 6.22
N PRO A 428 10.81 21.29 6.73
CA PRO A 428 12.06 21.33 7.50
C PRO A 428 12.05 20.36 8.70
N SER A 429 10.90 20.23 9.37
CA SER A 429 10.73 19.32 10.51
C SER A 429 10.93 17.83 10.19
N HIS A 430 10.88 17.44 8.91
CA HIS A 430 11.15 16.06 8.47
C HIS A 430 12.59 15.64 8.71
N TYR A 431 13.53 16.60 8.82
CA TYR A 431 14.95 16.32 8.99
C TYR A 431 15.19 15.37 10.18
N GLY A 432 15.88 14.26 9.94
CA GLY A 432 16.18 13.27 10.99
C GLY A 432 15.00 12.39 11.41
N ARG A 433 13.78 12.60 10.87
CA ARG A 433 12.55 11.92 11.30
C ARG A 433 11.86 11.13 10.19
N ILE A 434 11.70 11.77 9.04
CA ILE A 434 11.12 11.19 7.82
C ILE A 434 12.17 11.29 6.71
N ASP A 435 12.31 10.23 5.92
CA ASP A 435 13.17 10.24 4.75
C ASP A 435 12.70 11.31 3.76
N THR A 436 13.56 12.27 3.47
CA THR A 436 13.26 13.40 2.56
C THR A 436 13.40 13.05 1.09
N ILE A 437 13.94 11.88 0.77
CA ILE A 437 14.19 11.41 -0.60
C ILE A 437 13.14 10.36 -0.99
N MET A 438 12.80 9.45 -0.06
CA MET A 438 12.03 8.26 -0.39
C MET A 438 10.51 8.45 -0.28
N THR A 439 9.86 8.57 -1.44
CA THR A 439 8.40 8.51 -1.61
C THR A 439 8.06 7.91 -2.99
N PRO A 440 6.89 7.28 -3.19
CA PRO A 440 6.42 6.89 -4.52
C PRO A 440 6.33 8.09 -5.47
N GLU A 441 6.54 7.87 -6.77
CA GLU A 441 6.44 8.89 -7.83
C GLU A 441 5.00 9.18 -8.28
N GLY A 442 4.07 8.24 -8.04
CA GLY A 442 2.68 8.32 -8.49
C GLY A 442 1.78 9.22 -7.64
N PRO A 443 0.45 9.01 -7.66
CA PRO A 443 -0.53 9.87 -6.97
C PRO A 443 -0.39 9.88 -5.44
N ASN A 444 0.43 8.98 -4.88
CA ASN A 444 0.74 8.91 -3.45
C ASN A 444 2.02 9.67 -3.05
N ILE A 445 2.63 10.44 -3.95
CA ILE A 445 3.80 11.26 -3.65
C ILE A 445 3.55 12.17 -2.44
N GLY A 446 4.44 12.13 -1.45
CA GLY A 446 4.36 12.88 -0.20
C GLY A 446 3.29 12.37 0.80
N LEU A 447 2.43 11.44 0.39
CA LEU A 447 1.40 10.84 1.25
C LEU A 447 1.86 9.51 1.86
N ASN A 448 2.69 8.78 1.13
CA ASN A 448 3.38 7.59 1.63
C ASN A 448 4.87 7.91 1.72
N MET A 449 5.36 8.00 2.95
CA MET A 449 6.73 8.34 3.28
C MET A 449 7.39 7.19 4.05
N GLN A 450 8.68 7.34 4.34
CA GLN A 450 9.45 6.37 5.12
C GLN A 450 10.08 7.01 6.34
N PHE A 451 10.23 6.24 7.40
CA PHE A 451 11.03 6.68 8.55
C PHE A 451 12.50 6.88 8.16
N SER A 452 13.11 7.95 8.70
CA SER A 452 14.57 8.10 8.67
C SER A 452 15.23 6.95 9.45
N THR A 453 16.51 6.70 9.21
CA THR A 453 17.22 5.54 9.79
C THR A 453 17.21 5.53 11.33
N TYR A 454 17.43 6.69 11.96
CA TYR A 454 17.68 6.82 13.40
C TYR A 454 16.49 7.39 14.20
N VAL A 455 15.31 7.49 13.58
CA VAL A 455 14.13 8.05 14.25
C VAL A 455 13.70 7.22 15.44
N ARG A 456 13.21 7.91 16.46
CA ARG A 456 12.48 7.32 17.59
C ARG A 456 11.07 7.89 17.66
N ILE A 457 10.14 7.10 18.19
CA ILE A 457 8.80 7.58 18.55
C ILE A 457 8.72 7.68 20.08
N ASN A 458 8.27 8.82 20.58
CA ASN A 458 8.05 9.00 22.02
C ASN A 458 6.68 8.50 22.48
N GLU A 459 6.42 8.57 23.79
CA GLU A 459 5.19 8.05 24.40
C GLU A 459 3.90 8.69 23.87
N TYR A 460 3.98 9.89 23.27
CA TYR A 460 2.84 10.60 22.70
C TYR A 460 2.67 10.39 21.19
N GLY A 461 3.56 9.62 20.56
CA GLY A 461 3.55 9.37 19.12
C GLY A 461 4.26 10.43 18.28
N PHE A 462 5.00 11.37 18.87
CA PHE A 462 5.81 12.34 18.13
C PHE A 462 7.16 11.74 17.75
N LEU A 463 7.70 12.19 16.61
CA LEU A 463 8.96 11.72 16.06
C LEU A 463 10.13 12.52 16.64
N GLU A 464 11.17 11.81 17.07
CA GLU A 464 12.38 12.37 17.65
C GLU A 464 13.62 12.03 16.81
N ALA A 465 14.52 13.00 16.67
CA ALA A 465 15.80 12.84 16.00
C ALA A 465 16.96 12.97 17.01
N PRO A 466 18.06 12.21 16.85
CA PRO A 466 19.22 12.28 17.75
C PRO A 466 20.24 13.34 17.33
N PHE A 467 20.72 14.09 18.32
CA PHE A 467 21.76 15.11 18.20
C PHE A 467 22.83 14.92 19.28
N ARG A 468 24.06 15.39 19.04
CA ARG A 468 25.15 15.41 20.03
C ARG A 468 25.27 16.79 20.65
N LYS A 469 25.53 16.84 21.96
CA LYS A 469 25.74 18.11 22.67
C LYS A 469 27.09 18.73 22.37
N VAL A 470 27.14 20.06 22.32
CA VAL A 470 28.37 20.84 22.22
C VAL A 470 28.67 21.53 23.56
N ASP A 471 29.84 21.24 24.12
CA ASP A 471 30.33 21.83 25.36
C ASP A 471 31.24 23.03 25.06
N HIS A 472 30.92 24.19 25.63
CA HIS A 472 31.75 25.39 25.52
C HIS A 472 32.71 25.54 26.70
N LYS A 473 34.02 25.53 26.43
CA LYS A 473 35.08 25.73 27.42
C LYS A 473 35.94 26.95 27.03
N GLY A 474 35.52 28.13 27.51
CA GLY A 474 36.13 29.40 27.14
C GLY A 474 35.79 29.78 25.70
N GLU A 475 36.80 30.03 24.86
CA GLU A 475 36.62 30.33 23.43
C GLU A 475 36.54 29.08 22.54
N LYS A 476 36.63 27.88 23.12
CA LYS A 476 36.66 26.61 22.38
C LYS A 476 35.40 25.80 22.62
N SER A 477 34.86 25.22 21.55
CA SER A 477 33.70 24.33 21.60
C SER A 477 34.10 22.89 21.28
N TYR A 478 33.56 21.95 22.04
CA TYR A 478 33.88 20.53 21.96
C TYR A 478 32.60 19.73 21.72
N VAL A 479 32.59 18.91 20.67
CA VAL A 479 31.53 17.94 20.43
C VAL A 479 31.67 16.80 21.43
N THR A 480 30.59 16.51 22.15
CA THR A 480 30.52 15.42 23.14
C THR A 480 29.90 14.16 22.54
N ASP A 481 30.02 13.04 23.25
CA ASP A 481 29.34 11.78 22.88
C ASP A 481 27.94 11.65 23.50
N ASP A 482 27.47 12.68 24.21
CA ASP A 482 26.15 12.70 24.83
C ASP A 482 25.08 12.94 23.77
N ILE A 483 24.23 11.94 23.54
CA ILE A 483 23.13 11.99 22.58
C ILE A 483 21.86 12.51 23.24
N LEU A 484 21.25 13.51 22.62
CA LEU A 484 19.96 14.10 22.97
C LEU A 484 18.96 13.83 21.84
N TYR A 485 17.85 13.18 22.17
CA TYR A 485 16.72 13.02 21.26
C TYR A 485 15.76 14.20 21.45
N LEU A 486 15.37 14.85 20.36
CA LEU A 486 14.48 16.01 20.38
C LEU A 486 13.28 15.79 19.46
N ASP A 487 12.09 16.15 19.93
CA ASP A 487 10.92 16.29 19.07
C ASP A 487 11.08 17.49 18.13
N ALA A 488 10.20 17.61 17.14
CA ALA A 488 10.31 18.68 16.14
C ALA A 488 10.12 20.09 16.71
N VAL A 489 9.43 20.24 17.84
CA VAL A 489 9.21 21.54 18.49
C VAL A 489 10.42 21.93 19.33
N ASP A 490 10.97 20.97 20.09
CA ASP A 490 12.14 21.21 20.94
C ASP A 490 13.40 21.48 20.12
N GLU A 491 13.50 20.92 18.91
CA GLU A 491 14.59 21.22 17.97
C GLU A 491 14.71 22.71 17.64
N GLU A 492 13.59 23.43 17.56
CA GLU A 492 13.58 24.85 17.15
C GLU A 492 14.23 25.80 18.17
N GLU A 493 14.45 25.34 19.40
CA GLU A 493 15.12 26.12 20.45
C GLU A 493 16.65 26.15 20.32
N TYR A 494 17.22 25.23 19.52
CA TYR A 494 18.67 25.02 19.44
C TYR A 494 19.25 25.40 18.08
N LYS A 495 20.49 25.90 18.07
CA LYS A 495 21.29 26.06 16.85
C LYS A 495 22.05 24.77 16.57
N ILE A 496 21.69 24.07 15.49
CA ILE A 496 22.20 22.72 15.18
C ILE A 496 23.11 22.74 13.96
N ALA A 497 24.35 22.31 14.12
CA ALA A 497 25.31 22.16 13.02
C ALA A 497 25.22 20.80 12.32
N GLU A 498 25.72 20.74 11.07
CA GLU A 498 25.86 19.51 10.29
C GLU A 498 26.89 18.55 10.91
N GLY A 499 26.61 17.24 10.86
CA GLY A 499 27.44 16.17 11.46
C GLY A 499 28.85 16.03 10.88
N THR A 500 29.12 16.63 9.71
CA THR A 500 30.43 16.56 9.03
C THR A 500 31.35 17.76 9.34
N ILE A 501 31.02 18.58 10.35
CA ILE A 501 31.86 19.71 10.76
C ILE A 501 33.30 19.25 11.06
N SER A 502 34.29 20.07 10.70
CA SER A 502 35.69 19.76 10.96
C SER A 502 35.99 19.79 12.47
N THR A 503 36.41 18.64 13.00
CA THR A 503 36.88 18.49 14.38
C THR A 503 38.27 17.86 14.45
N ASP A 504 39.02 18.18 15.50
CA ASP A 504 40.23 17.43 15.86
C ASP A 504 39.89 16.08 16.53
N ASP A 505 40.93 15.29 16.86
CA ASP A 505 40.80 13.97 17.51
C ASP A 505 40.17 14.02 18.90
N LYS A 506 40.05 15.21 19.50
CA LYS A 506 39.44 15.44 20.82
C LYS A 506 38.05 16.06 20.70
N GLY A 507 37.49 16.14 19.49
CA GLY A 507 36.17 16.70 19.23
C GLY A 507 36.12 18.23 19.23
N MET A 508 37.27 18.94 19.27
CA MET A 508 37.29 20.40 19.19
C MET A 508 36.93 20.85 17.78
N ILE A 509 35.93 21.72 17.66
CA ILE A 509 35.55 22.31 16.37
C ILE A 509 36.68 23.23 15.89
N THR A 510 37.18 23.02 14.67
CA THR A 510 38.35 23.74 14.15
C THR A 510 37.98 24.96 13.32
N THR A 511 36.72 25.13 12.94
CA THR A 511 36.20 26.26 12.17
C THR A 511 35.71 27.37 13.09
N ASP A 512 35.82 28.64 12.67
CA ASP A 512 35.34 29.79 13.47
C ASP A 512 33.81 30.00 13.36
N ARG A 513 33.26 29.70 12.17
CA ARG A 513 31.85 29.80 11.85
C ARG A 513 31.41 28.58 11.06
N ALA A 514 30.17 28.16 11.27
CA ALA A 514 29.56 27.04 10.56
C ALA A 514 28.10 27.37 10.21
N PRO A 515 27.57 26.77 9.12
CA PRO A 515 26.13 26.80 8.87
C PRO A 515 25.41 25.97 9.95
N VAL A 516 24.33 26.54 10.49
CA VAL A 516 23.46 25.89 11.45
C VAL A 516 22.00 26.01 11.01
N ARG A 517 21.20 25.01 11.37
CA ARG A 517 19.74 25.08 11.33
C ARG A 517 19.24 25.74 12.61
N TYR A 518 18.31 26.69 12.49
CA TYR A 518 17.65 27.33 13.60
C TYR A 518 16.25 27.80 13.20
N LYS A 519 15.21 27.34 13.90
CA LYS A 519 13.80 27.67 13.61
C LYS A 519 13.37 27.44 12.15
N GLY A 520 13.82 26.32 11.57
CA GLY A 520 13.54 25.97 10.18
C GLY A 520 14.42 26.65 9.12
N ASP A 521 15.19 27.68 9.50
CA ASP A 521 16.07 28.41 8.60
C ASP A 521 17.53 27.96 8.68
N PHE A 522 18.28 28.21 7.60
CA PHE A 522 19.74 28.04 7.57
C PHE A 522 20.45 29.37 7.80
N VAL A 523 21.25 29.46 8.86
CA VAL A 523 22.00 30.67 9.24
C VAL A 523 23.47 30.36 9.55
N MET A 524 24.35 31.35 9.44
CA MET A 524 25.78 31.19 9.77
C MET A 524 26.06 31.64 11.21
N ALA A 525 26.33 30.69 12.11
CA ALA A 525 26.63 30.96 13.51
C ALA A 525 28.14 30.89 13.81
N TYR A 526 28.57 31.53 14.90
CA TYR A 526 29.89 31.32 15.47
C TYR A 526 29.95 30.01 16.24
N THR A 527 31.12 29.40 16.33
CA THR A 527 31.33 28.10 16.98
C THR A 527 30.94 28.06 18.46
N ASN A 528 30.95 29.20 19.16
CA ASN A 528 30.50 29.34 20.54
C ASN A 528 28.98 29.54 20.70
N GLU A 529 28.24 29.60 19.59
CA GLU A 529 26.77 29.68 19.56
C GLU A 529 26.13 28.36 19.07
N ILE A 530 26.93 27.35 18.76
CA ILE A 530 26.44 26.04 18.30
C ILE A 530 26.10 25.22 19.54
N ASP A 531 24.81 24.92 19.74
CA ASP A 531 24.35 24.16 20.89
C ASP A 531 24.48 22.64 20.65
N LEU A 532 24.15 22.21 19.43
CA LEU A 532 24.06 20.81 19.05
C LEU A 532 24.67 20.55 17.67
N ILE A 533 24.95 19.29 17.39
CA ILE A 533 25.36 18.80 16.07
C ILE A 533 24.63 17.50 15.74
N ASP A 534 24.33 17.28 14.46
CA ASP A 534 23.75 16.02 13.97
C ASP A 534 24.55 14.81 14.47
N ALA A 535 23.86 13.79 15.01
CA ALA A 535 24.53 12.61 15.56
C ALA A 535 25.21 11.74 14.50
N HIS A 536 24.70 11.74 13.27
CA HIS A 536 25.24 11.00 12.13
C HIS A 536 24.93 11.73 10.81
N PRO A 537 25.81 11.73 9.79
CA PRO A 537 25.53 12.41 8.51
C PRO A 537 24.29 11.89 7.76
N SER A 538 24.01 10.60 7.89
CA SER A 538 22.89 9.92 7.24
C SER A 538 21.52 10.12 7.93
N LEU A 539 21.37 11.13 8.80
CA LEU A 539 20.10 11.38 9.51
C LEU A 539 18.92 11.65 8.57
N MET A 540 19.15 12.29 7.43
CA MET A 540 18.08 12.66 6.49
C MET A 540 17.55 11.49 5.65
N THR A 541 18.24 10.36 5.63
CA THR A 541 17.91 9.20 4.79
C THR A 541 17.24 8.09 5.58
N GLY A 542 16.27 7.43 4.94
CA GLY A 542 15.77 6.12 5.33
C GLY A 542 16.72 5.01 4.90
N VAL A 543 16.23 3.77 4.89
CA VAL A 543 17.08 2.58 4.67
C VAL A 543 17.42 2.44 3.18
N SER A 544 16.42 2.52 2.31
CA SER A 544 16.59 2.37 0.85
C SER A 544 17.41 3.49 0.22
N SER A 545 17.17 4.75 0.61
CA SER A 545 18.00 5.88 0.20
C SER A 545 19.39 5.83 0.84
N GLY A 546 19.49 5.41 2.10
CA GLY A 546 20.76 5.20 2.80
C GLY A 546 21.65 4.08 2.25
N LEU A 547 21.13 3.21 1.38
CA LEU A 547 21.89 2.14 0.70
C LEU A 547 22.58 2.60 -0.60
N ILE A 548 22.33 3.84 -1.04
CA ILE A 548 22.94 4.40 -2.25
C ILE A 548 24.29 5.03 -1.87
N PRO A 549 25.44 4.45 -2.28
CA PRO A 549 26.74 5.07 -2.05
C PRO A 549 26.82 6.37 -2.86
N PHE A 550 27.58 7.37 -2.40
CA PHE A 550 27.73 8.66 -3.10
C PHE A 550 26.41 9.38 -3.46
N ILE A 551 25.31 9.12 -2.73
CA ILE A 551 24.01 9.77 -2.96
C ILE A 551 24.09 11.30 -2.98
N SER A 552 25.04 11.90 -2.26
CA SER A 552 25.31 13.35 -2.27
C SER A 552 25.77 13.90 -3.62
N SER A 553 26.14 13.02 -4.56
CA SER A 553 26.57 13.37 -5.92
C SER A 553 25.47 13.15 -6.98
N ASP A 554 24.28 12.72 -6.56
CA ASP A 554 23.13 12.51 -7.43
C ASP A 554 22.07 13.59 -7.24
N ALA A 555 21.30 13.89 -8.29
CA ALA A 555 20.11 14.72 -8.15
C ALA A 555 19.05 14.03 -7.27
N GLY A 556 18.40 14.79 -6.36
CA GLY A 556 17.43 14.24 -5.40
C GLY A 556 16.29 13.43 -6.04
N ALA A 557 15.74 13.91 -7.15
CA ALA A 557 14.71 13.17 -7.90
C ALA A 557 15.21 11.83 -8.46
N LYS A 558 16.50 11.71 -8.78
CA LYS A 558 17.09 10.43 -9.23
C LYS A 558 17.40 9.52 -8.05
N ALA A 559 17.85 10.06 -6.93
CA ALA A 559 18.00 9.28 -5.69
C ALA A 559 16.65 8.68 -5.22
N GLN A 560 15.54 9.41 -5.38
CA GLN A 560 14.19 8.90 -5.12
C GLN A 560 13.85 7.70 -6.02
N VAL A 561 14.03 7.85 -7.34
CA VAL A 561 13.78 6.79 -8.33
C VAL A 561 14.65 5.55 -8.02
N ALA A 562 15.92 5.76 -7.68
CA ALA A 562 16.87 4.70 -7.33
C ALA A 562 16.45 3.93 -6.07
N SER A 563 16.00 4.64 -5.05
CA SER A 563 15.50 4.06 -3.80
C SER A 563 14.27 3.19 -4.05
N ASN A 564 13.34 3.66 -4.91
CA ASN A 564 12.20 2.87 -5.36
C ASN A 564 12.60 1.62 -6.16
N MET A 565 13.55 1.73 -7.08
CA MET A 565 14.00 0.59 -7.89
C MET A 565 14.72 -0.49 -7.07
N SER A 566 15.45 -0.13 -6.02
CA SER A 566 16.15 -1.09 -5.16
C SER A 566 15.16 -2.07 -4.48
N LYS A 567 13.97 -1.60 -4.11
CA LYS A 567 12.88 -2.46 -3.59
C LYS A 567 12.29 -3.39 -4.66
N GLN A 568 12.45 -3.06 -5.93
CA GLN A 568 11.91 -3.82 -7.06
C GLN A 568 12.86 -4.93 -7.55
N ALA A 569 14.08 -5.00 -7.01
CA ALA A 569 15.08 -5.98 -7.42
C ALA A 569 14.64 -7.41 -7.05
N VAL A 570 14.70 -8.33 -8.02
CA VAL A 570 14.34 -9.74 -7.78
C VAL A 570 15.52 -10.52 -7.16
N PRO A 571 15.26 -11.44 -6.22
CA PRO A 571 16.30 -12.34 -5.71
C PRO A 571 16.90 -13.19 -6.82
N LEU A 572 18.22 -13.11 -6.97
CA LEU A 572 18.98 -13.88 -7.94
C LEU A 572 19.34 -15.25 -7.37
N ILE A 573 19.63 -16.22 -8.25
CA ILE A 573 20.17 -17.52 -7.86
C ILE A 573 21.59 -17.36 -7.29
N ASN A 574 22.40 -16.50 -7.91
CA ASN A 574 23.80 -16.27 -7.57
C ASN A 574 24.08 -14.77 -7.31
N PRO A 575 23.48 -14.15 -6.27
CA PRO A 575 23.73 -12.75 -5.95
C PRO A 575 25.18 -12.53 -5.49
N GLU A 576 25.64 -11.28 -5.52
CA GLU A 576 26.96 -10.87 -5.03
C GLU A 576 26.82 -9.64 -4.14
N THR A 577 27.56 -9.61 -3.03
CA THR A 577 27.58 -8.43 -2.15
C THR A 577 28.31 -7.28 -2.83
N PRO A 578 27.75 -6.05 -2.86
CA PRO A 578 28.39 -4.91 -3.52
C PRO A 578 29.74 -4.58 -2.88
N ARG A 579 30.81 -4.43 -3.69
CA ARG A 579 32.13 -4.02 -3.18
C ARG A 579 32.09 -2.66 -2.48
N VAL A 580 31.33 -1.72 -3.04
CA VAL A 580 31.11 -0.39 -2.47
C VAL A 580 29.71 -0.35 -1.86
N GLY A 581 29.63 -0.25 -0.55
CA GLY A 581 28.38 -0.17 0.20
C GLY A 581 28.30 1.12 1.00
N THR A 582 27.36 1.20 1.93
CA THR A 582 27.18 2.33 2.84
C THR A 582 27.36 1.95 4.31
N GLY A 583 27.37 0.66 4.64
CA GLY A 583 27.56 0.11 5.98
C GLY A 583 26.28 -0.36 6.66
N ILE A 584 25.10 -0.09 6.08
CA ILE A 584 23.81 -0.53 6.62
C ILE A 584 23.32 -1.85 6.01
N GLU A 585 24.07 -2.45 5.07
CA GLU A 585 23.71 -3.68 4.36
C GLU A 585 23.47 -4.87 5.31
N THR A 586 24.21 -4.93 6.42
CA THR A 586 24.04 -5.97 7.44
C THR A 586 22.71 -5.78 8.17
N ASN A 587 22.36 -4.54 8.54
CA ASN A 587 21.11 -4.21 9.25
C ASN A 587 19.87 -4.59 8.43
N VAL A 588 19.91 -4.38 7.10
CA VAL A 588 18.79 -4.70 6.21
C VAL A 588 18.38 -6.17 6.31
N VAL A 589 19.35 -7.09 6.33
CA VAL A 589 19.07 -8.53 6.34
C VAL A 589 18.78 -9.04 7.75
N THR A 590 19.50 -8.51 8.73
CA THR A 590 19.35 -8.92 10.14
C THR A 590 18.03 -8.45 10.72
N ASP A 591 17.66 -7.18 10.53
CA ASP A 591 16.43 -6.61 11.08
C ASP A 591 15.18 -7.03 10.30
N ALA A 592 15.29 -7.37 9.01
CA ALA A 592 14.19 -8.00 8.26
C ALA A 592 13.85 -9.42 8.75
N GLY A 593 14.73 -10.05 9.54
CA GLY A 593 14.50 -11.39 10.09
C GLY A 593 14.50 -12.51 9.05
N ARG A 594 15.15 -12.30 7.89
CA ARG A 594 15.27 -13.29 6.80
C ARG A 594 16.60 -14.06 6.82
N SER A 595 17.64 -13.54 7.45
CA SER A 595 18.84 -14.33 7.81
C SER A 595 18.69 -14.90 9.22
N ILE A 596 19.26 -16.09 9.45
CA ILE A 596 19.25 -16.72 10.77
C ILE A 596 20.57 -16.44 11.47
N LEU A 597 20.48 -15.79 12.63
CA LEU A 597 21.63 -15.49 13.49
C LEU A 597 21.73 -16.48 14.65
N ALA A 598 22.94 -16.71 15.14
CA ALA A 598 23.16 -17.53 16.33
C ALA A 598 22.58 -16.86 17.59
N ALA A 599 21.69 -17.55 18.29
CA ALA A 599 21.09 -17.05 19.52
C ALA A 599 22.07 -17.02 20.69
N ASN A 600 23.02 -17.96 20.70
CA ASN A 600 24.00 -18.18 21.75
C ASN A 600 25.38 -18.47 21.17
N ASP A 601 26.42 -18.24 21.97
CA ASP A 601 27.77 -18.72 21.66
C ASP A 601 27.79 -20.25 21.64
N GLY A 602 28.45 -20.82 20.63
CA GLY A 602 28.54 -22.27 20.54
C GLY A 602 29.46 -22.76 19.43
N GLU A 603 29.40 -24.07 19.20
CA GLU A 603 30.06 -24.75 18.10
C GLU A 603 28.99 -25.45 17.25
N VAL A 604 29.08 -25.29 15.93
CA VAL A 604 28.16 -25.91 14.98
C VAL A 604 28.41 -27.41 14.99
N GLU A 605 27.45 -28.18 15.49
CA GLU A 605 27.53 -29.64 15.53
C GLU A 605 27.08 -30.24 14.20
N TYR A 606 26.06 -29.64 13.58
CA TYR A 606 25.49 -30.10 12.32
C TYR A 606 25.08 -28.91 11.45
N ALA A 607 25.28 -29.01 10.14
CA ALA A 607 24.83 -28.01 9.18
C ALA A 607 24.58 -28.67 7.82
N ASP A 608 23.35 -28.57 7.33
CA ASP A 608 22.96 -28.94 5.97
C ASP A 608 22.00 -27.88 5.38
N SER A 609 21.36 -28.17 4.25
CA SER A 609 20.43 -27.24 3.59
C SER A 609 19.06 -27.11 4.26
N GLU A 610 18.74 -27.93 5.26
CA GLU A 610 17.42 -27.96 5.93
C GLU A 610 17.49 -27.44 7.37
N ARG A 611 18.60 -27.70 8.06
CA ARG A 611 18.81 -27.27 9.45
C ARG A 611 20.27 -27.05 9.82
N VAL A 612 20.46 -26.18 10.81
CA VAL A 612 21.73 -25.96 11.49
C VAL A 612 21.54 -26.23 12.97
N GLU A 613 22.46 -26.96 13.58
CA GLU A 613 22.46 -27.27 15.01
C GLU A 613 23.72 -26.72 15.68
N VAL A 614 23.52 -25.90 16.72
CA VAL A 614 24.60 -25.26 17.47
C VAL A 614 24.61 -25.77 18.90
N ARG A 615 25.72 -26.37 19.31
CA ARG A 615 25.96 -26.79 20.69
C ARG A 615 26.48 -25.62 21.50
N THR A 616 25.69 -25.16 22.47
CA THR A 616 26.09 -24.05 23.34
C THR A 616 27.11 -24.49 24.40
N LYS A 617 27.76 -23.52 25.05
CA LYS A 617 28.70 -23.77 26.17
C LYS A 617 28.04 -24.56 27.31
N ASP A 618 26.74 -24.38 27.53
CA ASP A 618 25.94 -25.07 28.55
C ASP A 618 25.48 -26.47 28.12
N ARG A 619 25.95 -26.96 26.97
CA ARG A 619 25.60 -28.25 26.33
C ARG A 619 24.15 -28.35 25.83
N ASN A 620 23.39 -27.25 25.83
CA ASN A 620 22.10 -27.19 25.14
C ASN A 620 22.30 -27.19 23.62
N LEU A 621 21.34 -27.74 22.89
CA LEU A 621 21.36 -27.80 21.43
C LEU A 621 20.32 -26.82 20.88
N ASP A 622 20.79 -25.78 20.22
CA ASP A 622 19.94 -24.84 19.49
C ASP A 622 19.77 -25.35 18.05
N VAL A 623 18.52 -25.62 17.64
CA VAL A 623 18.19 -26.14 16.31
C VAL A 623 17.48 -25.08 15.49
N TYR A 624 18.04 -24.75 14.33
CA TYR A 624 17.52 -23.76 13.41
C TYR A 624 17.06 -24.43 12.12
N TYR A 625 15.78 -24.28 11.77
CA TYR A 625 15.21 -24.82 10.53
C TYR A 625 15.22 -23.76 9.42
N LEU A 626 15.54 -24.19 8.20
CA LEU A 626 15.70 -23.32 7.03
C LEU A 626 14.46 -23.36 6.12
N SER A 627 14.11 -22.21 5.54
CA SER A 627 13.10 -22.11 4.48
C SER A 627 13.73 -22.40 3.12
N LYS A 628 13.14 -23.33 2.34
CA LYS A 628 13.62 -23.74 1.02
C LYS A 628 12.53 -23.55 -0.04
N PHE A 629 12.86 -22.80 -1.08
CA PHE A 629 11.95 -22.50 -2.21
C PHE A 629 10.57 -22.02 -1.75
N GLU A 630 10.55 -21.09 -0.80
CA GLU A 630 9.33 -20.47 -0.28
C GLU A 630 8.78 -19.47 -1.30
N ARG A 631 7.50 -19.59 -1.64
CA ARG A 631 6.77 -18.62 -2.45
C ARG A 631 6.49 -17.38 -1.62
N THR A 632 6.75 -16.20 -2.18
CA THR A 632 6.32 -14.92 -1.61
C THR A 632 5.00 -14.42 -2.19
N ASN A 633 4.40 -13.39 -1.58
CA ASN A 633 3.22 -12.70 -2.11
C ASN A 633 3.38 -12.25 -3.57
N ASN A 634 4.59 -11.81 -3.96
CA ASN A 634 4.92 -11.33 -5.30
C ASN A 634 5.36 -12.45 -6.27
N ASN A 635 5.17 -13.73 -5.90
CA ASN A 635 5.61 -14.90 -6.67
C ASN A 635 7.14 -14.98 -6.90
N SER A 636 7.94 -14.28 -6.09
CA SER A 636 9.40 -14.47 -6.04
C SER A 636 9.74 -15.71 -5.20
N CYS A 637 11.00 -16.15 -5.27
CA CYS A 637 11.49 -17.29 -4.52
C CYS A 637 12.38 -16.85 -3.36
N TYR A 638 11.96 -17.16 -2.15
CA TYR A 638 12.79 -17.00 -0.96
C TYR A 638 13.44 -18.33 -0.59
N ASN A 639 14.76 -18.31 -0.45
CA ASN A 639 15.53 -19.53 -0.23
C ASN A 639 16.72 -19.24 0.69
N HIS A 640 16.82 -20.03 1.76
CA HIS A 640 17.94 -19.97 2.69
C HIS A 640 19.15 -20.75 2.15
N MET A 641 20.32 -20.18 2.40
CA MET A 641 21.61 -20.81 2.10
C MET A 641 22.44 -20.94 3.38
N THR A 642 22.82 -22.17 3.68
CA THR A 642 23.64 -22.49 4.85
C THR A 642 25.04 -21.94 4.66
N ARG A 643 25.50 -21.12 5.60
CA ARG A 643 26.81 -20.46 5.54
C ARG A 643 27.87 -21.21 6.33
N VAL A 644 27.48 -21.74 7.49
CA VAL A 644 28.40 -22.36 8.44
C VAL A 644 28.66 -23.83 8.11
N GLN A 645 29.77 -24.34 8.62
CA GLN A 645 30.14 -25.75 8.51
C GLN A 645 30.25 -26.39 9.90
N ALA A 646 30.05 -27.71 9.99
CA ALA A 646 30.25 -28.45 11.22
C ALA A 646 31.69 -28.25 11.76
N GLY A 647 31.80 -28.06 13.08
CA GLY A 647 33.04 -27.74 13.80
C GLY A 647 33.39 -26.25 13.85
N GLN A 648 32.59 -25.37 13.24
CA GLN A 648 32.82 -23.93 13.30
C GLN A 648 32.36 -23.37 14.64
N LYS A 649 33.21 -22.56 15.28
CA LYS A 649 32.84 -21.79 16.48
C LYS A 649 32.13 -20.51 16.06
N ILE A 650 31.00 -20.24 16.70
CA ILE A 650 30.12 -19.13 16.38
C ILE A 650 29.85 -18.32 17.64
N LYS A 651 29.81 -16.99 17.51
CA LYS A 651 29.38 -16.09 18.57
C LYS A 651 27.91 -15.73 18.44
N LYS A 652 27.27 -15.40 19.56
CA LYS A 652 25.93 -14.81 19.54
C LYS A 652 25.86 -13.63 18.56
N GLY A 653 24.85 -13.64 17.70
CA GLY A 653 24.61 -12.61 16.69
C GLY A 653 25.33 -12.83 15.35
N GLU A 654 26.24 -13.81 15.24
CA GLU A 654 26.85 -14.11 13.95
C GLU A 654 25.86 -14.85 13.01
N PRO A 655 25.85 -14.53 11.70
CA PRO A 655 24.96 -15.17 10.74
C PRO A 655 25.35 -16.63 10.48
N LEU A 656 24.38 -17.52 10.72
CA LEU A 656 24.47 -18.96 10.47
C LEU A 656 24.00 -19.31 9.05
N VAL A 657 23.01 -18.57 8.57
CA VAL A 657 22.30 -18.82 7.31
C VAL A 657 22.04 -17.48 6.64
N ASP A 658 22.41 -17.39 5.37
CA ASP A 658 22.06 -16.26 4.53
C ASP A 658 20.63 -16.43 3.98
N GLY A 659 19.84 -15.37 4.09
CA GLY A 659 18.49 -15.29 3.53
C GLY A 659 18.46 -15.04 2.01
N PRO A 660 17.26 -14.84 1.43
CA PRO A 660 17.11 -14.38 0.06
C PRO A 660 17.82 -13.03 -0.15
N SER A 661 18.46 -12.85 -1.32
CA SER A 661 19.22 -11.63 -1.64
C SER A 661 20.20 -11.23 -0.53
N ALA A 662 20.87 -12.21 0.09
CA ALA A 662 21.89 -11.97 1.10
C ALA A 662 23.11 -12.87 0.86
N ILE A 663 24.30 -12.32 1.05
CA ILE A 663 25.57 -13.04 0.97
C ILE A 663 26.48 -12.53 2.08
N GLY A 664 27.01 -13.44 2.90
CA GLY A 664 27.98 -13.08 3.94
C GLY A 664 27.37 -12.28 5.09
N GLY A 665 26.05 -12.34 5.28
CA GLY A 665 25.31 -11.52 6.25
C GLY A 665 24.95 -10.11 5.77
N GLU A 666 25.27 -9.74 4.54
CA GLU A 666 24.93 -8.44 3.94
C GLU A 666 23.91 -8.59 2.81
N VAL A 667 23.09 -7.55 2.59
CA VAL A 667 22.14 -7.53 1.48
C VAL A 667 22.88 -7.50 0.13
N ALA A 668 22.43 -8.34 -0.79
CA ALA A 668 22.99 -8.54 -2.13
C ALA A 668 21.83 -8.57 -3.14
N LEU A 669 21.40 -7.38 -3.58
CA LEU A 669 20.25 -7.20 -4.48
C LEU A 669 20.58 -7.48 -5.96
N GLY A 670 21.86 -7.61 -6.29
CA GLY A 670 22.35 -7.68 -7.66
C GLY A 670 23.75 -8.28 -7.77
N ARG A 671 24.51 -7.81 -8.74
CA ARG A 671 25.90 -8.22 -9.03
C ARG A 671 26.74 -7.06 -9.55
N ASP A 672 28.04 -7.08 -9.28
CA ASP A 672 28.98 -6.10 -9.82
C ASP A 672 29.35 -6.48 -11.26
N LEU A 673 28.97 -5.66 -12.24
CA LEU A 673 29.16 -5.93 -13.68
C LEU A 673 30.12 -4.92 -14.31
N LEU A 674 30.95 -5.37 -15.25
CA LEU A 674 31.89 -4.52 -15.98
C LEU A 674 31.17 -3.71 -17.07
N VAL A 675 31.25 -2.39 -16.99
CA VAL A 675 30.51 -1.48 -17.86
C VAL A 675 31.45 -0.58 -18.65
N ALA A 676 31.16 -0.42 -19.94
CA ALA A 676 31.73 0.63 -20.78
C ALA A 676 30.69 1.73 -21.04
N TYR A 677 31.11 2.99 -20.91
CA TYR A 677 30.28 4.15 -21.21
C TYR A 677 30.62 4.67 -22.61
N MET A 678 29.94 4.13 -23.63
CA MET A 678 30.14 4.50 -25.02
C MET A 678 28.88 4.21 -25.85
N PRO A 679 28.58 4.98 -26.91
CA PRO A 679 27.57 4.59 -27.88
C PRO A 679 27.98 3.29 -28.59
N TRP A 680 27.05 2.35 -28.74
CA TRP A 680 27.31 1.07 -29.39
C TRP A 680 26.23 0.74 -30.42
N ARG A 681 26.47 1.16 -31.67
CA ARG A 681 25.67 0.79 -32.86
C ARG A 681 24.15 1.02 -32.71
N GLY A 682 23.74 1.92 -31.81
CA GLY A 682 22.34 2.21 -31.49
C GLY A 682 21.66 1.21 -30.54
N TYR A 683 22.33 0.15 -30.08
CA TYR A 683 21.74 -0.83 -29.15
C TYR A 683 21.59 -0.32 -27.72
N ASN A 684 22.24 0.78 -27.41
CA ASN A 684 22.10 1.51 -26.15
C ASN A 684 21.58 2.93 -26.36
N PHE A 685 20.75 3.14 -27.39
CA PHE A 685 20.07 4.41 -27.61
C PHE A 685 19.10 4.71 -26.45
N GLU A 686 19.11 5.96 -25.98
CA GLU A 686 18.37 6.43 -24.79
C GLU A 686 18.67 5.58 -23.54
N ASP A 687 17.70 4.77 -23.11
CA ASP A 687 17.79 3.91 -21.92
C ASP A 687 17.86 2.43 -22.28
N SER A 688 18.07 2.10 -23.56
CA SER A 688 18.34 0.71 -23.91
C SER A 688 19.74 0.31 -23.45
N VAL A 689 19.91 -0.99 -23.17
CA VAL A 689 21.20 -1.55 -22.80
C VAL A 689 21.52 -2.76 -23.66
N ALA A 690 22.79 -2.82 -24.08
CA ALA A 690 23.36 -3.99 -24.70
C ALA A 690 24.10 -4.81 -23.63
N ILE A 691 23.84 -6.11 -23.58
CA ILE A 691 24.42 -7.00 -22.58
C ILE A 691 25.19 -8.16 -23.23
N SER A 692 26.17 -8.68 -22.50
CA SER A 692 26.93 -9.86 -22.89
C SER A 692 26.12 -11.14 -22.79
N GLU A 693 26.29 -12.03 -23.78
CA GLU A 693 25.77 -13.40 -23.74
C GLU A 693 26.28 -14.19 -22.53
N ARG A 694 27.47 -13.82 -22.00
CA ARG A 694 28.03 -14.38 -20.76
C ARG A 694 27.04 -14.31 -19.60
N LEU A 695 26.27 -13.22 -19.48
CA LEU A 695 25.30 -13.03 -18.40
C LEU A 695 24.17 -14.08 -18.41
N ILE A 696 23.90 -14.66 -19.58
CA ILE A 696 22.89 -15.72 -19.77
C ILE A 696 23.52 -17.11 -19.63
N LYS A 697 24.74 -17.30 -20.14
CA LYS A 697 25.48 -18.58 -20.04
C LYS A 697 25.80 -18.91 -18.58
N ASP A 698 26.30 -17.93 -17.84
CA ASP A 698 26.75 -18.09 -16.44
C ASP A 698 25.61 -17.90 -15.42
N ASP A 699 24.36 -17.75 -15.88
CA ASP A 699 23.18 -17.50 -15.05
C ASP A 699 23.34 -16.29 -14.09
N VAL A 700 24.06 -15.24 -14.48
CA VAL A 700 24.46 -14.11 -13.62
C VAL A 700 23.25 -13.36 -13.05
N LEU A 701 22.28 -13.04 -13.91
CA LEU A 701 21.05 -12.32 -13.56
C LEU A 701 19.81 -13.22 -13.69
N THR A 702 19.93 -14.47 -13.25
CA THR A 702 18.82 -15.43 -13.27
C THR A 702 18.07 -15.45 -11.94
N SER A 703 16.74 -15.42 -12.00
CA SER A 703 15.85 -15.47 -10.84
C SER A 703 14.95 -16.72 -10.88
N ILE A 704 14.39 -17.10 -9.74
CA ILE A 704 13.37 -18.15 -9.64
C ILE A 704 12.05 -17.50 -9.25
N HIS A 705 10.99 -17.86 -9.96
CA HIS A 705 9.64 -17.42 -9.68
C HIS A 705 8.76 -18.63 -9.36
N ILE A 706 7.93 -18.53 -8.33
CA ILE A 706 7.07 -19.62 -7.89
C ILE A 706 5.63 -19.13 -7.96
N LYS A 707 4.87 -19.71 -8.89
CA LYS A 707 3.44 -19.46 -9.02
C LYS A 707 2.68 -20.58 -8.31
N GLU A 708 1.60 -20.20 -7.66
CA GLU A 708 0.67 -21.13 -7.03
C GLU A 708 -0.65 -21.10 -7.80
N TYR A 709 -1.05 -22.26 -8.29
CA TYR A 709 -2.33 -22.47 -8.94
C TYR A 709 -3.27 -23.19 -7.99
N TYR A 710 -4.55 -22.83 -8.05
CA TYR A 710 -5.53 -23.25 -7.08
C TYR A 710 -6.75 -23.87 -7.75
N ALA A 711 -7.16 -25.04 -7.29
CA ALA A 711 -8.37 -25.73 -7.71
C ALA A 711 -9.25 -26.03 -6.49
N GLN A 712 -10.50 -25.59 -6.52
CA GLN A 712 -11.53 -25.97 -5.54
C GLN A 712 -12.42 -27.05 -6.11
N VAL A 713 -12.73 -28.02 -5.27
CA VAL A 713 -13.74 -29.06 -5.53
C VAL A 713 -15.00 -28.65 -4.79
N MET A 714 -16.03 -28.29 -5.56
CA MET A 714 -17.27 -27.73 -5.03
C MET A 714 -18.36 -28.78 -4.92
N ASP A 715 -19.22 -28.64 -3.91
CA ASP A 715 -20.50 -29.33 -3.85
C ASP A 715 -21.54 -28.51 -4.62
N THR A 716 -21.89 -28.95 -5.84
CA THR A 716 -22.81 -28.22 -6.71
C THR A 716 -24.25 -28.74 -6.56
N LYS A 717 -25.23 -27.94 -7.02
CA LYS A 717 -26.65 -28.36 -7.00
C LYS A 717 -26.93 -29.64 -7.80
N LEU A 718 -26.12 -29.92 -8.82
CA LEU A 718 -26.27 -31.10 -9.70
C LEU A 718 -25.49 -32.32 -9.19
N GLY A 719 -24.72 -32.14 -8.12
CA GLY A 719 -23.83 -33.16 -7.54
C GLY A 719 -22.44 -32.59 -7.23
N PRO A 720 -21.64 -33.29 -6.43
CA PRO A 720 -20.28 -32.86 -6.13
C PRO A 720 -19.40 -32.91 -7.38
N GLU A 721 -18.47 -31.96 -7.50
CA GLU A 721 -17.35 -32.11 -8.43
C GLU A 721 -16.41 -33.22 -7.94
N GLU A 722 -15.77 -33.91 -8.88
CA GLU A 722 -14.84 -35.00 -8.58
C GLU A 722 -13.47 -34.74 -9.22
N ILE A 723 -12.42 -35.17 -8.51
CA ILE A 723 -11.05 -35.17 -9.03
C ILE A 723 -10.82 -36.55 -9.65
N THR A 724 -10.40 -36.57 -10.91
CA THR A 724 -10.13 -37.82 -11.62
C THR A 724 -9.18 -37.62 -12.78
N ARG A 725 -8.45 -38.68 -13.13
CA ARG A 725 -7.68 -38.78 -14.36
C ARG A 725 -8.54 -39.06 -15.60
N ASP A 726 -9.76 -39.60 -15.44
CA ASP A 726 -10.66 -39.90 -16.57
C ASP A 726 -11.42 -38.64 -17.04
N ILE A 727 -10.71 -37.81 -17.80
CA ILE A 727 -11.22 -36.51 -18.29
C ILE A 727 -11.73 -36.69 -19.74
N PRO A 728 -12.96 -36.24 -20.06
CA PRO A 728 -13.53 -36.41 -21.39
C PRO A 728 -12.76 -35.63 -22.46
N ASN A 729 -12.55 -36.26 -23.62
CA ASN A 729 -11.94 -35.66 -24.81
C ASN A 729 -10.49 -35.15 -24.63
N VAL A 730 -9.74 -35.71 -23.68
CA VAL A 730 -8.32 -35.42 -23.46
C VAL A 730 -7.47 -36.62 -23.91
N SER A 731 -6.33 -36.38 -24.57
CA SER A 731 -5.42 -37.44 -25.00
C SER A 731 -4.57 -37.99 -23.84
N GLU A 732 -4.16 -39.26 -23.92
CA GLU A 732 -3.28 -39.90 -22.91
C GLU A 732 -1.93 -39.18 -22.74
N GLU A 733 -1.43 -38.50 -23.78
CA GLU A 733 -0.19 -37.72 -23.70
C GLU A 733 -0.31 -36.56 -22.70
N ILE A 734 -1.44 -35.85 -22.70
CA ILE A 734 -1.72 -34.74 -21.76
C ILE A 734 -1.94 -35.28 -20.34
N LEU A 735 -2.48 -36.49 -20.20
CA LEU A 735 -2.72 -37.15 -18.91
C LEU A 735 -1.46 -37.80 -18.31
N SER A 736 -0.36 -37.86 -19.07
CA SER A 736 0.86 -38.60 -18.68
C SER A 736 1.53 -38.07 -17.40
N ASN A 737 1.37 -36.77 -17.12
CA ASN A 737 1.92 -36.11 -15.95
C ASN A 737 1.01 -36.21 -14.70
N LEU A 738 -0.19 -36.78 -14.82
CA LEU A 738 -1.15 -36.95 -13.72
C LEU A 738 -0.97 -38.30 -13.02
N ASP A 739 -1.16 -38.31 -11.71
CA ASP A 739 -1.24 -39.51 -10.90
C ASP A 739 -2.59 -40.23 -11.06
N GLU A 740 -2.82 -41.27 -10.25
CA GLU A 740 -4.05 -42.07 -10.28
C GLU A 740 -5.29 -41.28 -9.80
N GLU A 741 -5.11 -40.26 -8.95
CA GLU A 741 -6.19 -39.38 -8.47
C GLU A 741 -6.53 -38.29 -9.48
N GLY A 742 -5.64 -38.02 -10.45
CA GLY A 742 -5.79 -36.95 -11.44
C GLY A 742 -5.06 -35.66 -11.06
N ILE A 743 -4.08 -35.72 -10.16
CA ILE A 743 -3.26 -34.58 -9.74
C ILE A 743 -1.87 -34.71 -10.37
N VAL A 744 -1.28 -33.60 -10.82
CA VAL A 744 0.07 -33.59 -11.40
C VAL A 744 1.12 -34.09 -10.41
N VAL A 745 2.16 -34.80 -10.87
CA VAL A 745 3.22 -35.32 -9.99
C VAL A 745 4.30 -34.25 -9.71
N VAL A 746 4.81 -34.20 -8.48
CA VAL A 746 5.96 -33.34 -8.13
C VAL A 746 7.19 -33.75 -8.95
N GLY A 747 7.87 -32.76 -9.54
CA GLY A 747 8.99 -32.94 -10.46
C GLY A 747 8.60 -32.96 -11.93
N ALA A 748 7.30 -32.99 -12.27
CA ALA A 748 6.86 -32.88 -13.66
C ALA A 748 7.18 -31.49 -14.23
N GLU A 749 7.69 -31.46 -15.47
CA GLU A 749 7.79 -30.23 -16.25
C GLU A 749 6.48 -30.01 -16.99
N VAL A 750 5.89 -28.83 -16.77
CA VAL A 750 4.58 -28.46 -17.32
C VAL A 750 4.70 -27.26 -18.26
N ARG A 751 3.88 -27.26 -19.29
CA ARG A 751 3.80 -26.24 -20.34
C ARG A 751 2.38 -25.66 -20.41
N PRO A 752 2.18 -24.52 -21.11
CA PRO A 752 0.85 -23.97 -21.31
C PRO A 752 -0.15 -24.99 -21.85
N GLY A 753 -1.30 -25.12 -21.19
CA GLY A 753 -2.37 -26.06 -21.56
C GLY A 753 -2.33 -27.44 -20.87
N ASP A 754 -1.19 -27.80 -20.25
CA ASP A 754 -1.08 -29.03 -19.46
C ASP A 754 -2.02 -28.98 -18.24
N ILE A 755 -2.54 -30.15 -17.86
CA ILE A 755 -3.48 -30.27 -16.74
C ILE A 755 -2.68 -30.41 -15.43
N LEU A 756 -2.97 -29.54 -14.47
CA LEU A 756 -2.42 -29.61 -13.12
C LEU A 756 -3.31 -30.43 -12.18
N VAL A 757 -4.63 -30.27 -12.31
CA VAL A 757 -5.63 -31.01 -11.53
C VAL A 757 -6.79 -31.36 -12.45
N GLY A 758 -6.96 -32.64 -12.72
CA GLY A 758 -8.09 -33.22 -13.44
C GLY A 758 -9.36 -33.10 -12.61
N LYS A 759 -10.29 -32.26 -13.05
CA LYS A 759 -11.55 -31.99 -12.34
C LYS A 759 -12.72 -32.09 -13.30
N ILE A 760 -13.76 -32.80 -12.87
CA ILE A 760 -15.00 -32.94 -13.63
C ILE A 760 -16.19 -32.45 -12.80
N ALA A 761 -17.14 -31.82 -13.47
CA ALA A 761 -18.40 -31.36 -12.88
C ALA A 761 -19.59 -32.07 -13.54
N PRO A 762 -20.61 -32.48 -12.78
CA PRO A 762 -21.85 -33.00 -13.35
C PRO A 762 -22.54 -31.90 -14.19
N LYS A 763 -22.92 -32.26 -15.41
CA LYS A 763 -23.55 -31.36 -16.39
C LYS A 763 -25.05 -31.68 -16.45
N GLY A 764 -25.88 -30.66 -16.30
CA GLY A 764 -27.32 -30.80 -16.51
C GLY A 764 -27.66 -31.14 -17.96
N GLU A 765 -28.87 -31.65 -18.20
CA GLU A 765 -29.35 -31.95 -19.54
C GLU A 765 -29.47 -30.64 -20.35
N GLN A 766 -28.53 -30.42 -21.26
CA GLN A 766 -28.51 -29.24 -22.13
C GLN A 766 -29.33 -29.51 -23.39
N GLU A 767 -30.14 -28.54 -23.81
CA GLU A 767 -30.71 -28.53 -25.16
C GLU A 767 -29.58 -28.30 -26.17
N LEU A 768 -29.14 -29.39 -26.81
CA LEU A 768 -28.15 -29.35 -27.89
C LEU A 768 -28.72 -28.61 -29.09
N THR A 769 -27.88 -27.83 -29.78
CA THR A 769 -28.27 -27.22 -31.06
C THR A 769 -28.57 -28.29 -32.11
N ALA A 770 -29.29 -27.94 -33.18
CA ALA A 770 -29.63 -28.88 -34.24
C ALA A 770 -28.37 -29.51 -34.88
N GLU A 771 -27.30 -28.72 -35.00
CA GLU A 771 -25.98 -29.11 -35.51
C GLU A 771 -25.29 -30.10 -34.56
N GLU A 772 -25.27 -29.82 -33.26
CA GLU A 772 -24.69 -30.72 -32.25
C GLU A 772 -25.46 -32.04 -32.17
N ARG A 773 -26.79 -31.99 -32.26
CA ARG A 773 -27.65 -33.19 -32.31
C ARG A 773 -27.34 -34.04 -33.54
N LEU A 774 -27.16 -33.41 -34.70
CA LEU A 774 -26.81 -34.10 -35.95
C LEU A 774 -25.41 -34.72 -35.87
N LEU A 775 -24.41 -33.97 -35.43
CA LEU A 775 -23.04 -34.46 -35.24
C LEU A 775 -23.03 -35.69 -34.32
N ARG A 776 -23.75 -35.61 -33.22
CA ARG A 776 -23.87 -36.72 -32.26
C ARG A 776 -24.55 -37.94 -32.85
N ALA A 777 -25.60 -37.75 -33.67
CA ALA A 777 -26.25 -38.84 -34.40
C ALA A 777 -25.32 -39.50 -35.43
N ILE A 778 -24.44 -38.73 -36.06
CA ILE A 778 -23.45 -39.23 -37.04
C ILE A 778 -22.34 -40.03 -36.34
N PHE A 779 -21.75 -39.50 -35.27
CA PHE A 779 -20.60 -40.11 -34.59
C PHE A 779 -20.97 -41.14 -33.51
N GLY A 780 -22.26 -41.25 -33.16
CA GLY A 780 -22.73 -42.21 -32.16
C GLY A 780 -22.22 -41.91 -30.74
N GLU A 781 -21.74 -40.70 -30.49
CA GLU A 781 -21.22 -40.30 -29.19
C GLU A 781 -22.36 -40.20 -28.16
N LYS A 782 -22.24 -40.93 -27.06
CA LYS A 782 -23.14 -40.74 -25.92
C LYS A 782 -22.83 -39.39 -25.27
N ALA A 783 -23.86 -38.63 -24.88
CA ALA A 783 -23.65 -37.45 -24.04
C ALA A 783 -23.03 -37.96 -22.76
N ARG A 784 -21.82 -37.50 -22.48
CA ARG A 784 -21.24 -37.66 -21.17
C ARG A 784 -21.92 -36.63 -20.27
N GLU A 785 -22.45 -37.08 -19.14
CA GLU A 785 -23.13 -36.24 -18.14
C GLU A 785 -22.15 -35.39 -17.32
N ILE A 786 -20.91 -35.23 -17.80
CA ILE A 786 -19.80 -34.60 -17.08
C ILE A 786 -19.09 -33.60 -18.00
N ARG A 787 -18.65 -32.49 -17.42
CA ARG A 787 -17.89 -31.42 -18.09
C ARG A 787 -16.49 -31.33 -17.50
N ASP A 788 -15.49 -31.11 -18.35
CA ASP A 788 -14.13 -30.79 -17.93
C ASP A 788 -14.10 -29.38 -17.29
N THR A 789 -13.74 -29.33 -16.01
CA THR A 789 -13.49 -28.11 -15.22
C THR A 789 -12.07 -28.12 -14.62
N SER A 790 -11.16 -28.86 -15.26
CA SER A 790 -9.79 -29.07 -14.82
C SER A 790 -8.98 -27.78 -14.75
N LEU A 791 -8.07 -27.73 -13.78
CA LEU A 791 -7.08 -26.66 -13.68
C LEU A 791 -5.95 -26.92 -14.68
N ARG A 792 -5.68 -25.93 -15.54
CA ARG A 792 -4.63 -25.98 -16.56
C ARG A 792 -3.60 -24.88 -16.34
N VAL A 793 -2.38 -25.12 -16.81
CA VAL A 793 -1.34 -24.09 -16.84
C VAL A 793 -1.75 -22.99 -17.83
N PRO A 794 -1.80 -21.71 -17.39
CA PRO A 794 -2.15 -20.59 -18.28
C PRO A 794 -1.17 -20.40 -19.43
N HIS A 795 -1.60 -19.68 -20.47
CA HIS A 795 -0.72 -19.28 -21.55
C HIS A 795 0.42 -18.37 -21.05
N GLY A 796 1.64 -18.67 -21.51
CA GLY A 796 2.86 -17.96 -21.13
C GLY A 796 3.56 -18.52 -19.89
N ASP A 797 2.90 -19.38 -19.11
CA ASP A 797 3.49 -19.99 -17.93
C ASP A 797 4.05 -21.39 -18.23
N ALA A 798 5.21 -21.69 -17.67
CA ALA A 798 5.83 -23.00 -17.74
C ALA A 798 6.76 -23.18 -16.55
N GLY A 799 7.10 -24.42 -16.21
CA GLY A 799 8.07 -24.68 -15.15
C GLY A 799 7.98 -26.10 -14.61
N THR A 800 8.58 -26.30 -13.45
CA THR A 800 8.61 -27.59 -12.75
C THR A 800 7.68 -27.55 -11.55
N VAL A 801 6.84 -28.56 -11.38
CA VAL A 801 6.01 -28.71 -10.17
C VAL A 801 6.92 -29.01 -8.98
N ILE A 802 6.93 -28.15 -7.97
CA ILE A 802 7.80 -28.29 -6.78
C ILE A 802 7.06 -28.69 -5.51
N GLY A 803 5.73 -28.54 -5.47
CA GLY A 803 4.96 -28.87 -4.29
C GLY A 803 3.47 -28.84 -4.54
N ILE A 804 2.74 -29.69 -3.82
CA ILE A 804 1.30 -29.85 -3.90
C ILE A 804 0.77 -29.88 -2.47
N ASN A 805 -0.21 -29.04 -2.16
CA ASN A 805 -0.87 -29.03 -0.87
C ASN A 805 -2.36 -29.27 -1.06
N VAL A 806 -2.90 -30.28 -0.39
CA VAL A 806 -4.30 -30.68 -0.48
C VAL A 806 -4.95 -30.46 0.88
N LEU A 807 -5.85 -29.49 0.94
CA LEU A 807 -6.69 -29.22 2.11
C LEU A 807 -8.01 -29.97 1.95
N ASP A 808 -8.43 -30.65 3.00
CA ASP A 808 -9.57 -31.55 2.96
C ASP A 808 -10.52 -31.31 4.14
N LYS A 809 -11.78 -30.99 3.83
CA LYS A 809 -12.81 -30.73 4.84
C LYS A 809 -13.01 -31.94 5.76
N GLU A 810 -12.90 -33.15 5.24
CA GLU A 810 -13.07 -34.38 6.03
C GLU A 810 -11.92 -34.58 7.04
N LYS A 811 -10.73 -34.02 6.77
CA LYS A 811 -9.57 -34.06 7.67
C LYS A 811 -9.59 -32.95 8.73
N GLY A 812 -10.62 -32.10 8.74
CA GLY A 812 -10.77 -30.99 9.68
C GLY A 812 -10.04 -29.71 9.26
N ASP A 813 -9.69 -29.59 7.97
CA ASP A 813 -9.22 -28.31 7.43
C ASP A 813 -10.40 -27.35 7.24
N GLU A 814 -10.15 -26.05 7.46
CA GLU A 814 -11.17 -25.01 7.34
C GLU A 814 -11.25 -24.57 5.89
N LEU A 815 -12.36 -24.91 5.23
CA LEU A 815 -12.63 -24.55 3.84
C LEU A 815 -13.90 -23.70 3.76
N GLY A 816 -14.01 -22.92 2.67
CA GLY A 816 -15.18 -22.09 2.40
C GLY A 816 -16.48 -22.90 2.33
N PRO A 817 -17.64 -22.24 2.50
CA PRO A 817 -18.94 -22.91 2.37
C PRO A 817 -19.08 -23.56 0.98
N GLY A 818 -19.52 -24.81 0.94
CA GLY A 818 -19.66 -25.57 -0.31
C GLY A 818 -18.35 -26.15 -0.89
N VAL A 819 -17.18 -25.83 -0.32
CA VAL A 819 -15.90 -26.41 -0.76
C VAL A 819 -15.66 -27.73 -0.03
N LEU A 820 -15.38 -28.81 -0.77
CA LEU A 820 -15.06 -30.14 -0.23
C LEU A 820 -13.55 -30.33 -0.06
N LYS A 821 -12.79 -30.01 -1.11
CA LYS A 821 -11.32 -30.08 -1.15
C LYS A 821 -10.76 -28.86 -1.86
N ALA A 822 -9.55 -28.49 -1.48
CA ALA A 822 -8.83 -27.38 -2.09
C ALA A 822 -7.38 -27.81 -2.36
N ILE A 823 -6.97 -27.74 -3.63
CA ILE A 823 -5.66 -28.21 -4.08
C ILE A 823 -4.85 -27.01 -4.56
N LYS A 824 -3.68 -26.83 -3.96
CA LYS A 824 -2.69 -25.81 -4.32
C LYS A 824 -1.50 -26.48 -4.98
N VAL A 825 -1.20 -26.12 -6.23
CA VAL A 825 -0.06 -26.63 -7.00
C VAL A 825 0.96 -25.52 -7.20
N LYS A 826 2.18 -25.72 -6.71
CA LYS A 826 3.30 -24.77 -6.83
C LYS A 826 4.18 -25.15 -8.01
N VAL A 827 4.34 -24.24 -8.95
CA VAL A 827 5.20 -24.39 -10.13
C VAL A 827 6.32 -23.37 -10.07
N ALA A 828 7.56 -23.85 -10.11
CA ALA A 828 8.76 -23.02 -10.13
C ALA A 828 9.27 -22.84 -11.56
N GLN A 829 9.53 -21.59 -11.94
CA GLN A 829 10.10 -21.20 -13.22
C GLN A 829 11.46 -20.54 -13.00
N LYS A 830 12.49 -21.03 -13.70
CA LYS A 830 13.80 -20.37 -13.77
C LYS A 830 13.78 -19.33 -14.89
N ARG A 831 13.91 -18.05 -14.55
CA ARG A 831 13.85 -16.93 -15.51
C ARG A 831 15.22 -16.30 -15.69
N LYS A 832 15.85 -16.58 -16.83
CA LYS A 832 17.11 -15.93 -17.24
C LYS A 832 16.86 -14.47 -17.60
N ILE A 833 17.93 -13.69 -17.74
CA ILE A 833 17.80 -12.33 -18.29
C ILE A 833 17.47 -12.43 -19.78
N ALA A 834 16.47 -11.67 -20.23
CA ALA A 834 15.98 -11.70 -21.60
C ALA A 834 15.89 -10.30 -22.23
N ILE A 835 15.79 -10.24 -23.56
CA ILE A 835 15.49 -8.99 -24.27
C ILE A 835 14.09 -8.50 -23.83
N GLY A 836 14.00 -7.24 -23.45
CA GLY A 836 12.80 -6.62 -22.90
C GLY A 836 12.75 -6.59 -21.36
N ASP A 837 13.61 -7.33 -20.67
CA ASP A 837 13.72 -7.22 -19.20
C ASP A 837 14.30 -5.87 -18.80
N LYS A 838 13.85 -5.37 -17.65
CA LYS A 838 14.35 -4.12 -17.07
C LYS A 838 15.43 -4.39 -16.03
N ILE A 839 16.59 -3.76 -16.20
CA ILE A 839 17.68 -3.74 -15.23
C ILE A 839 17.91 -2.30 -14.73
N ALA A 840 18.53 -2.15 -13.57
CA ALA A 840 18.89 -0.85 -13.04
C ALA A 840 20.12 -0.91 -12.13
N GLY A 841 20.93 0.16 -12.13
CA GLY A 841 21.92 0.40 -11.08
C GLY A 841 21.30 1.10 -9.86
N ARG A 842 22.11 1.28 -8.81
CA ARG A 842 21.70 1.97 -7.56
C ARG A 842 21.58 3.49 -7.67
N HIS A 843 21.82 4.05 -8.85
CA HIS A 843 21.81 5.49 -9.14
C HIS A 843 20.74 5.87 -10.17
N ALA A 844 19.64 5.13 -10.22
CA ALA A 844 18.53 5.32 -11.18
C ALA A 844 18.92 5.19 -12.66
N SER A 845 20.05 4.53 -12.96
CA SER A 845 20.43 4.09 -14.29
C SER A 845 19.61 2.86 -14.72
N LYS A 846 18.33 3.10 -15.01
CA LYS A 846 17.43 2.08 -15.56
C LYS A 846 17.73 1.84 -17.03
N GLY A 847 17.56 0.60 -17.47
CA GLY A 847 17.49 0.32 -18.88
C GLY A 847 16.79 -0.98 -19.25
N ILE A 848 16.26 -1.01 -20.47
CA ILE A 848 15.62 -2.20 -21.05
C ILE A 848 16.67 -2.91 -21.89
N VAL A 849 16.83 -4.21 -21.67
CA VAL A 849 17.75 -5.03 -22.47
C VAL A 849 17.26 -5.06 -23.92
N ALA A 850 17.97 -4.39 -24.82
CA ALA A 850 17.60 -4.34 -26.23
C ALA A 850 18.28 -5.44 -27.05
N LYS A 851 19.52 -5.80 -26.68
CA LYS A 851 20.30 -6.81 -27.40
C LYS A 851 21.20 -7.60 -26.46
N VAL A 852 21.25 -8.90 -26.70
CA VAL A 852 22.27 -9.81 -26.19
C VAL A 852 23.32 -9.97 -27.29
N ILE A 853 24.58 -9.69 -26.96
CA ILE A 853 25.70 -9.69 -27.89
C ILE A 853 26.65 -10.85 -27.53
N PRO A 854 27.11 -11.65 -28.50
CA PRO A 854 28.16 -12.65 -28.28
C PRO A 854 29.41 -12.03 -27.64
N GLU A 855 30.11 -12.79 -26.83
CA GLU A 855 31.26 -12.29 -26.05
C GLU A 855 32.40 -11.80 -26.96
N GLU A 856 32.58 -12.47 -28.09
CA GLU A 856 33.57 -12.14 -29.11
C GLU A 856 33.30 -10.83 -29.86
N ASP A 857 32.04 -10.38 -29.91
CA ASP A 857 31.63 -9.19 -30.65
C ASP A 857 31.65 -7.92 -29.78
N LEU A 858 31.82 -8.08 -28.47
CA LEU A 858 31.79 -6.97 -27.52
C LEU A 858 33.11 -6.18 -27.50
N PRO A 859 33.06 -4.90 -27.12
CA PRO A 859 34.26 -4.16 -26.75
C PRO A 859 35.05 -4.89 -25.65
N TYR A 860 36.35 -5.03 -25.84
CA TYR A 860 37.23 -5.74 -24.90
C TYR A 860 38.48 -4.92 -24.55
N MET A 861 39.04 -5.19 -23.37
CA MET A 861 40.26 -4.54 -22.86
C MET A 861 41.53 -5.15 -23.48
N GLU A 862 42.69 -4.51 -23.30
CA GLU A 862 43.98 -4.99 -23.82
C GLU A 862 44.34 -6.41 -23.35
N ASP A 863 43.84 -6.83 -22.18
CA ASP A 863 44.02 -8.18 -21.63
C ASP A 863 43.06 -9.24 -22.23
N GLY A 864 42.18 -8.84 -23.15
CA GLY A 864 41.19 -9.71 -23.79
C GLY A 864 39.86 -9.83 -23.04
N THR A 865 39.69 -9.16 -21.89
CA THR A 865 38.45 -9.22 -21.11
C THR A 865 37.34 -8.41 -21.79
N PRO A 866 36.21 -9.02 -22.19
CA PRO A 866 35.07 -8.30 -22.75
C PRO A 866 34.28 -7.57 -21.65
N VAL A 867 33.60 -6.50 -22.01
CA VAL A 867 32.67 -5.81 -21.10
C VAL A 867 31.35 -6.58 -20.95
N ASP A 868 30.69 -6.44 -19.81
CA ASP A 868 29.41 -7.11 -19.56
C ASP A 868 28.21 -6.31 -20.08
N ILE A 869 28.26 -4.98 -19.95
CA ILE A 869 27.20 -4.07 -20.34
C ILE A 869 27.80 -2.84 -21.02
N VAL A 870 27.11 -2.33 -22.05
CA VAL A 870 27.44 -1.05 -22.67
C VAL A 870 26.33 -0.04 -22.41
N LEU A 871 26.67 1.06 -21.73
CA LEU A 871 25.75 2.15 -21.38
C LEU A 871 26.03 3.40 -22.19
N ASP A 872 24.98 4.17 -22.49
CA ASP A 872 25.14 5.47 -23.12
C ASP A 872 25.72 6.49 -22.12
N PRO A 873 26.81 7.21 -22.47
CA PRO A 873 27.38 8.23 -21.58
C PRO A 873 26.46 9.45 -21.37
N GLY A 874 25.59 9.77 -22.33
CA GLY A 874 24.62 10.86 -22.21
C GLY A 874 23.61 10.63 -21.08
N SER A 875 23.26 9.37 -20.83
CA SER A 875 22.38 8.94 -19.74
C SER A 875 22.82 9.39 -18.34
N VAL A 876 24.14 9.56 -18.11
CA VAL A 876 24.71 9.97 -16.83
C VAL A 876 24.61 11.49 -16.65
N LEU A 877 25.04 12.25 -17.67
CA LEU A 877 25.12 13.71 -17.60
C LEU A 877 23.73 14.35 -17.63
N ALA A 878 22.83 13.88 -18.50
CA ALA A 878 21.48 14.41 -18.62
C ALA A 878 20.64 14.20 -17.33
N ARG A 879 21.03 13.20 -16.51
CA ARG A 879 20.33 12.86 -15.26
C ARG A 879 21.03 13.35 -14.01
N MET A 880 22.26 13.86 -14.12
CA MET A 880 23.10 14.26 -13.00
C MET A 880 23.26 13.13 -11.97
N ILE A 881 23.67 11.94 -12.44
CA ILE A 881 23.88 10.74 -11.61
C ILE A 881 25.37 10.39 -11.49
N VAL A 882 26.16 11.39 -11.05
CA VAL A 882 27.63 11.28 -11.01
C VAL A 882 28.09 10.22 -10.01
N GLY A 883 27.28 9.92 -8.98
CA GLY A 883 27.56 8.87 -8.01
C GLY A 883 27.82 7.52 -8.67
N GLN A 884 27.15 7.20 -9.77
CA GLN A 884 27.34 5.96 -10.52
C GLN A 884 28.78 5.81 -11.04
N VAL A 885 29.40 6.89 -11.49
CA VAL A 885 30.78 6.85 -12.01
C VAL A 885 31.78 6.69 -10.87
N LEU A 886 31.51 7.32 -9.71
CA LEU A 886 32.33 7.17 -8.51
C LEU A 886 32.26 5.72 -7.98
N GLU A 887 31.06 5.14 -7.95
CA GLU A 887 30.83 3.72 -7.67
C GLU A 887 31.60 2.85 -8.67
N ALA A 888 31.50 3.14 -9.97
CA ALA A 888 32.15 2.38 -11.04
C ALA A 888 33.66 2.24 -10.83
N HIS A 889 34.32 3.36 -10.52
CA HIS A 889 35.76 3.42 -10.32
C HIS A 889 36.19 2.72 -9.02
N LEU A 890 35.53 3.02 -7.90
CA LEU A 890 35.92 2.48 -6.60
C LEU A 890 35.66 0.97 -6.51
N THR A 891 34.57 0.48 -7.10
CA THR A 891 34.27 -0.96 -7.19
C THR A 891 35.34 -1.68 -8.01
N TRP A 892 35.77 -1.11 -9.13
CA TRP A 892 36.80 -1.72 -9.98
C TRP A 892 38.17 -1.79 -9.28
N ALA A 893 38.55 -0.71 -8.60
CA ALA A 893 39.75 -0.70 -7.77
C ALA A 893 39.64 -1.69 -6.59
N GLY A 894 38.50 -1.71 -5.90
CA GLY A 894 38.24 -2.60 -4.77
C GLY A 894 38.29 -4.07 -5.14
N GLU A 895 37.80 -4.46 -6.31
CA GLU A 895 37.94 -5.83 -6.79
C GLU A 895 39.40 -6.22 -7.02
N LYS A 896 40.20 -5.38 -7.69
CA LYS A 896 41.63 -5.65 -7.94
C LYS A 896 42.46 -5.73 -6.65
N LEU A 897 42.11 -4.92 -5.65
CA LEU A 897 42.75 -4.89 -4.34
C LEU A 897 42.16 -5.92 -3.36
N ASN A 898 41.03 -6.54 -3.72
CA ASN A 898 40.19 -7.37 -2.85
C ASN A 898 39.77 -6.67 -1.54
N GLU A 899 39.39 -5.40 -1.65
CA GLU A 899 38.90 -4.56 -0.56
C GLU A 899 37.39 -4.27 -0.71
N TYR A 900 36.72 -4.09 0.43
CA TYR A 900 35.32 -3.64 0.49
C TYR A 900 35.27 -2.28 1.17
N TYR A 901 34.45 -1.38 0.64
CA TYR A 901 34.34 -0.01 1.14
C TYR A 901 32.92 0.27 1.66
N ALA A 902 32.83 1.16 2.65
CA ALA A 902 31.58 1.76 3.10
C ALA A 902 31.66 3.28 2.94
N VAL A 903 30.66 3.84 2.25
CA VAL A 903 30.44 5.27 2.01
C VAL A 903 29.07 5.63 2.58
N PRO A 904 28.97 5.97 3.87
CA PRO A 904 27.69 6.35 4.48
C PRO A 904 27.07 7.55 3.75
N ALA A 905 25.74 7.57 3.66
CA ALA A 905 25.02 8.64 2.98
C ALA A 905 25.36 10.01 3.57
N PHE A 906 25.68 10.96 2.70
CA PHE A 906 26.10 12.34 3.02
C PHE A 906 27.37 12.50 3.85
N ASP A 907 28.09 11.43 4.17
CA ASP A 907 29.44 11.58 4.73
C ASP A 907 30.41 12.02 3.62
N ARG A 908 31.31 12.94 3.97
CA ARG A 908 32.32 13.44 3.03
C ARG A 908 33.44 12.41 2.96
N ILE A 909 34.07 12.29 1.79
CA ILE A 909 35.25 11.46 1.60
C ILE A 909 36.49 12.34 1.40
N PRO A 910 37.69 11.86 1.76
CA PRO A 910 38.93 12.58 1.47
C PRO A 910 39.09 12.90 -0.01
N GLN A 911 39.52 14.13 -0.30
CA GLN A 911 39.84 14.58 -1.65
C GLN A 911 41.00 13.71 -2.19
N ASP A 912 40.83 13.16 -3.39
CA ASP A 912 41.75 12.24 -4.09
C ASP A 912 41.75 10.76 -3.65
N PHE A 913 40.97 10.33 -2.65
CA PHE A 913 40.93 8.93 -2.21
C PHE A 913 40.69 7.91 -3.33
N ILE A 914 39.70 8.17 -4.21
CA ILE A 914 39.38 7.25 -5.32
C ILE A 914 40.54 7.18 -6.33
N LYS A 915 41.20 8.31 -6.62
CA LYS A 915 42.35 8.34 -7.54
C LYS A 915 43.52 7.57 -6.97
N ASP A 916 43.81 7.73 -5.68
CA ASP A 916 44.86 7.00 -4.99
C ASP A 916 44.61 5.49 -5.05
N LYS A 917 43.36 5.06 -4.84
CA LYS A 917 42.97 3.65 -4.95
C LYS A 917 43.02 3.11 -6.37
N LEU A 918 42.67 3.90 -7.39
CA LEU A 918 42.86 3.52 -8.79
C LEU A 918 44.35 3.31 -9.09
N ASN A 919 45.20 4.23 -8.67
CA ASN A 919 46.66 4.13 -8.84
C ASN A 919 47.24 2.90 -8.11
N GLU A 920 46.80 2.64 -6.87
CA GLU A 920 47.19 1.45 -6.10
C GLU A 920 46.79 0.14 -6.80
N ALA A 921 45.60 0.12 -7.43
CA ALA A 921 45.09 -1.01 -8.21
C ALA A 921 45.75 -1.16 -9.60
N GLY A 922 46.67 -0.27 -9.97
CA GLY A 922 47.29 -0.24 -11.31
C GLY A 922 46.30 0.14 -12.41
N LEU A 923 45.27 0.94 -12.09
CA LEU A 923 44.29 1.49 -13.02
C LEU A 923 44.59 2.97 -13.31
N PRO A 924 44.16 3.52 -14.47
CA PRO A 924 44.27 4.95 -14.76
C PRO A 924 43.53 5.81 -13.73
N ASP A 925 44.10 6.96 -13.37
CA ASP A 925 43.52 7.91 -12.42
C ASP A 925 42.20 8.55 -12.91
N ASP A 926 42.01 8.62 -14.23
CA ASP A 926 40.78 9.08 -14.88
C ASP A 926 39.75 7.97 -15.15
N GLY A 927 40.09 6.71 -14.84
CA GLY A 927 39.23 5.54 -15.07
C GLY A 927 39.02 5.16 -16.54
N LYS A 928 39.82 5.72 -17.46
CA LYS A 928 39.66 5.50 -18.91
C LYS A 928 40.72 4.56 -19.47
N VAL A 929 40.27 3.53 -20.19
CA VAL A 929 41.12 2.53 -20.84
C VAL A 929 40.91 2.51 -22.35
N VAL A 930 41.88 1.97 -23.09
CA VAL A 930 41.70 1.67 -24.51
C VAL A 930 40.87 0.41 -24.62
N LEU A 931 39.77 0.47 -25.36
CA LEU A 931 38.99 -0.70 -25.74
C LEU A 931 39.22 -1.01 -27.23
N TYR A 932 38.98 -2.26 -27.60
CA TYR A 932 39.05 -2.76 -28.96
C TYR A 932 37.66 -3.23 -29.41
N ASP A 933 37.27 -2.97 -30.65
CA ASP A 933 36.01 -3.45 -31.22
C ASP A 933 36.12 -4.97 -31.47
N GLY A 934 35.29 -5.77 -30.81
CA GLY A 934 35.26 -7.24 -30.98
C GLY A 934 35.05 -7.71 -32.42
N LEU A 935 34.37 -6.92 -33.25
CA LEU A 935 34.04 -7.28 -34.63
C LEU A 935 35.14 -6.95 -35.64
N THR A 936 35.95 -5.93 -35.39
CA THR A 936 37.03 -5.52 -36.31
C THR A 936 38.43 -5.82 -35.76
N GLY A 937 38.58 -5.92 -34.44
CA GLY A 937 39.84 -6.02 -33.72
C GLY A 937 40.61 -4.68 -33.62
N GLU A 938 40.04 -3.58 -34.11
CA GLU A 938 40.67 -2.26 -34.09
C GLU A 938 40.42 -1.56 -32.74
N ALA A 939 41.40 -0.77 -32.29
CA ALA A 939 41.23 0.06 -31.10
C ALA A 939 40.29 1.24 -31.39
N PHE A 940 39.44 1.62 -30.43
CA PHE A 940 38.65 2.85 -30.55
C PHE A 940 39.53 4.11 -30.50
N ASP A 941 39.10 5.16 -31.20
CA ASP A 941 39.83 6.43 -31.33
C ASP A 941 40.12 7.12 -29.99
N ASN A 942 39.21 6.97 -29.02
CA ASN A 942 39.30 7.59 -27.71
C ASN A 942 39.33 6.53 -26.61
N LYS A 943 40.03 6.84 -25.51
CA LYS A 943 39.91 6.06 -24.29
C LYS A 943 38.49 6.17 -23.73
N ILE A 944 37.94 5.04 -23.32
CA ILE A 944 36.55 4.90 -22.87
C ILE A 944 36.55 4.72 -21.36
N LEU A 945 35.58 5.34 -20.69
CA LEU A 945 35.38 5.16 -19.26
C LEU A 945 34.86 3.74 -19.02
N VAL A 946 35.58 2.99 -18.20
CA VAL A 946 35.25 1.62 -17.82
C VAL A 946 35.25 1.54 -16.31
N GLY A 947 34.34 0.75 -15.75
CA GLY A 947 34.31 0.47 -14.32
C GLY A 947 33.29 -0.61 -14.00
N LYS A 948 33.18 -0.98 -12.73
CA LYS A 948 32.21 -1.99 -12.28
C LYS A 948 31.10 -1.36 -11.48
N ILE A 949 29.84 -1.57 -11.86
CA ILE A 949 28.69 -1.04 -11.13
C ILE A 949 27.82 -2.17 -10.60
N HIS A 950 27.18 -1.96 -9.45
CA HIS A 950 26.25 -2.94 -8.91
C HIS A 950 24.91 -2.87 -9.65
N MET A 951 24.63 -3.87 -10.49
CA MET A 951 23.42 -3.96 -11.30
C MET A 951 22.40 -4.92 -10.71
N MET A 952 21.14 -4.48 -10.72
CA MET A 952 19.98 -5.23 -10.24
C MET A 952 19.07 -5.59 -11.42
N LYS A 953 18.49 -6.80 -11.37
CA LYS A 953 17.37 -7.18 -12.23
C LYS A 953 16.07 -6.81 -11.53
N LEU A 954 15.20 -6.05 -12.17
CA LEU A 954 13.92 -5.64 -11.57
C LEU A 954 12.82 -6.66 -11.89
N HIS A 955 11.77 -6.71 -11.07
CA HIS A 955 10.62 -7.61 -11.27
C HIS A 955 9.76 -7.26 -12.50
N HIS A 956 10.14 -6.26 -13.29
CA HIS A 956 9.52 -5.92 -14.57
C HIS A 956 10.10 -6.80 -15.68
N LEU A 957 9.57 -8.01 -15.78
CA LEU A 957 10.02 -9.02 -16.73
C LEU A 957 9.14 -9.04 -17.98
N ILE A 958 9.75 -9.28 -19.14
CA ILE A 958 9.03 -9.27 -20.42
C ILE A 958 7.96 -10.38 -20.48
N GLU A 959 8.25 -11.55 -19.91
CA GLU A 959 7.34 -12.71 -19.90
C GLU A 959 6.01 -12.38 -19.19
N ASP A 960 6.04 -11.53 -18.16
CA ASP A 960 4.83 -11.12 -17.45
C ASP A 960 4.08 -10.01 -18.22
N LYS A 961 4.79 -9.19 -19.00
CA LYS A 961 4.21 -8.02 -19.70
C LYS A 961 3.70 -8.31 -21.11
N VAL A 962 4.22 -9.34 -21.79
CA VAL A 962 3.71 -9.72 -23.11
C VAL A 962 2.29 -10.26 -22.96
N HIS A 963 1.38 -9.68 -23.73
CA HIS A 963 -0.01 -10.11 -23.84
C HIS A 963 -0.52 -9.88 -25.26
N ALA A 964 -1.22 -10.86 -25.78
CA ALA A 964 -1.85 -10.79 -27.09
C ALA A 964 -3.21 -11.50 -27.04
N ARG A 965 -4.18 -10.91 -27.72
CA ARG A 965 -5.55 -11.44 -27.84
C ARG A 965 -5.98 -11.38 -29.29
N SER A 966 -6.54 -12.48 -29.78
CA SER A 966 -7.33 -12.50 -31.02
C SER A 966 -8.81 -12.40 -30.68
N THR A 967 -9.35 -13.43 -30.02
CA THR A 967 -10.70 -13.49 -29.45
C THR A 967 -10.59 -13.93 -27.98
N GLY A 968 -11.66 -13.79 -27.21
CA GLY A 968 -11.63 -14.11 -25.79
C GLY A 968 -12.98 -13.90 -25.13
N PRO A 969 -13.04 -13.91 -23.79
CA PRO A 969 -14.27 -13.63 -23.06
C PRO A 969 -14.70 -12.17 -23.21
N TYR A 970 -16.01 -11.97 -23.08
CA TYR A 970 -16.68 -10.68 -23.19
C TYR A 970 -17.50 -10.42 -21.92
N SER A 971 -17.66 -9.15 -21.56
CA SER A 971 -18.55 -8.72 -20.48
C SER A 971 -19.98 -9.13 -20.81
N LEU A 972 -20.71 -9.64 -19.81
CA LEU A 972 -22.11 -10.01 -19.99
C LEU A 972 -23.00 -8.78 -20.24
N VAL A 973 -22.66 -7.65 -19.62
CA VAL A 973 -23.46 -6.42 -19.65
C VAL A 973 -23.16 -5.62 -20.92
N THR A 974 -21.90 -5.21 -21.10
CA THR A 974 -21.53 -4.32 -22.21
C THR A 974 -21.19 -5.06 -23.51
N GLN A 975 -21.06 -6.39 -23.48
CA GLN A 975 -20.60 -7.22 -24.60
C GLN A 975 -19.21 -6.86 -25.14
N GLN A 976 -18.46 -6.02 -24.44
CA GLN A 976 -17.08 -5.65 -24.78
C GLN A 976 -16.08 -6.73 -24.32
N PRO A 977 -14.91 -6.82 -24.96
CA PRO A 977 -13.78 -7.60 -24.44
C PRO A 977 -13.52 -7.31 -22.97
N LEU A 978 -13.32 -8.34 -22.14
CA LEU A 978 -12.87 -8.14 -20.76
C LEU A 978 -11.51 -7.40 -20.71
N GLY A 979 -11.19 -6.79 -19.58
CA GLY A 979 -9.90 -6.14 -19.34
C GLY A 979 -8.86 -7.09 -18.73
N GLY A 980 -7.57 -6.80 -18.97
CA GLY A 980 -6.46 -7.42 -18.26
C GLY A 980 -6.01 -8.81 -18.75
N LYS A 981 -4.70 -9.09 -18.61
CA LYS A 981 -4.06 -10.34 -19.07
C LYS A 981 -4.65 -11.60 -18.41
N ALA A 982 -4.96 -11.53 -17.12
CA ALA A 982 -5.46 -12.67 -16.34
C ALA A 982 -6.79 -13.23 -16.88
N GLN A 983 -7.63 -12.37 -17.47
CA GLN A 983 -8.92 -12.74 -18.05
C GLN A 983 -8.83 -12.94 -19.57
N MET A 984 -7.63 -13.00 -20.15
CA MET A 984 -7.40 -12.91 -21.59
C MET A 984 -8.13 -11.71 -22.23
N GLY A 985 -8.05 -10.56 -21.55
CA GLY A 985 -8.71 -9.32 -21.93
C GLY A 985 -8.11 -8.63 -23.17
N GLY A 986 -8.86 -7.69 -23.76
CA GLY A 986 -8.39 -6.85 -24.86
C GLY A 986 -7.65 -5.60 -24.38
N GLN A 987 -6.93 -4.93 -25.28
CA GLN A 987 -6.44 -3.58 -25.03
C GLN A 987 -7.58 -2.56 -25.12
N ARG A 988 -7.57 -1.55 -24.26
CA ARG A 988 -8.50 -0.40 -24.33
C ARG A 988 -8.04 0.55 -25.42
N ILE A 989 -8.93 0.83 -26.38
CA ILE A 989 -8.83 1.98 -27.29
C ILE A 989 -9.62 3.09 -26.60
N GLY A 990 -8.92 4.07 -26.01
CA GLY A 990 -9.54 5.17 -25.29
C GLY A 990 -9.91 6.33 -26.21
N GLU A 991 -10.42 7.40 -25.59
CA GLU A 991 -10.81 8.62 -26.29
C GLU A 991 -9.63 9.26 -27.05
N MET A 992 -8.44 9.31 -26.45
CA MET A 992 -7.26 9.88 -27.09
C MET A 992 -6.82 9.09 -28.34
N GLU A 993 -6.92 7.75 -28.31
CA GLU A 993 -6.63 6.93 -29.49
C GLU A 993 -7.68 7.10 -30.59
N VAL A 994 -8.94 7.33 -30.22
CA VAL A 994 -10.01 7.66 -31.17
C VAL A 994 -9.71 8.99 -31.87
N TRP A 995 -9.38 10.05 -31.12
CA TRP A 995 -9.00 11.34 -31.70
C TRP A 995 -7.81 11.23 -32.67
N ALA A 996 -6.84 10.37 -32.35
CA ALA A 996 -5.72 10.13 -33.25
C ALA A 996 -6.19 9.55 -34.60
N LEU A 997 -7.10 8.56 -34.58
CA LEU A 997 -7.66 7.98 -35.80
C LEU A 997 -8.53 8.98 -36.58
N GLU A 998 -9.31 9.81 -35.88
CA GLU A 998 -10.10 10.89 -36.48
C GLU A 998 -9.21 11.92 -37.18
N ALA A 999 -8.10 12.33 -36.55
CA ALA A 999 -7.16 13.29 -37.11
C ALA A 999 -6.51 12.79 -38.41
N TYR A 1000 -6.29 11.46 -38.53
CA TYR A 1000 -5.83 10.85 -39.79
C TYR A 1000 -6.93 10.67 -40.83
N GLY A 1001 -8.20 10.90 -40.48
CA GLY A 1001 -9.34 10.56 -41.32
C GLY A 1001 -9.53 9.06 -41.51
N ALA A 1002 -9.03 8.24 -40.58
CA ALA A 1002 -9.04 6.78 -40.65
C ALA A 1002 -10.40 6.18 -40.24
N ALA A 1003 -11.48 6.66 -40.85
CA ALA A 1003 -12.86 6.37 -40.46
C ALA A 1003 -13.20 4.87 -40.41
N HIS A 1004 -12.75 4.08 -41.40
CA HIS A 1004 -13.00 2.63 -41.43
C HIS A 1004 -12.27 1.86 -40.32
N ILE A 1005 -11.05 2.28 -39.97
CA ILE A 1005 -10.28 1.66 -38.88
C ILE A 1005 -10.97 1.98 -37.56
N LEU A 1006 -11.37 3.23 -37.36
CA LEU A 1006 -12.11 3.65 -36.18
C LEU A 1006 -13.42 2.87 -36.04
N GLN A 1007 -14.23 2.81 -37.11
CA GLN A 1007 -15.48 2.07 -37.14
C GLN A 1007 -15.26 0.61 -36.79
N GLU A 1008 -14.25 -0.05 -37.37
CA GLU A 1008 -13.91 -1.43 -37.08
C GLU A 1008 -13.56 -1.64 -35.59
N MET A 1009 -12.74 -0.76 -35.01
CA MET A 1009 -12.28 -0.85 -33.62
C MET A 1009 -13.44 -0.73 -32.63
N ILE A 1010 -14.39 0.18 -32.87
CA ILE A 1010 -15.53 0.44 -31.96
C ILE A 1010 -16.74 -0.47 -32.22
N THR A 1011 -16.71 -1.36 -33.23
CA THR A 1011 -17.82 -2.26 -33.56
C THR A 1011 -17.37 -3.74 -33.61
N ILE A 1012 -16.96 -4.24 -34.78
CA ILE A 1012 -16.70 -5.65 -35.05
C ILE A 1012 -15.49 -6.23 -34.29
N LYS A 1013 -14.60 -5.37 -33.78
CA LYS A 1013 -13.52 -5.78 -32.86
C LYS A 1013 -13.90 -5.67 -31.38
N SER A 1014 -15.08 -5.12 -31.08
CA SER A 1014 -15.55 -4.84 -29.72
C SER A 1014 -16.89 -5.54 -29.44
N ASP A 1015 -17.99 -4.80 -29.50
CA ASP A 1015 -19.29 -5.16 -28.94
C ASP A 1015 -20.39 -5.41 -29.98
N ASP A 1016 -20.08 -5.38 -31.29
CA ASP A 1016 -21.00 -5.89 -32.30
C ASP A 1016 -20.98 -7.43 -32.29
N VAL A 1017 -21.93 -8.03 -31.57
CA VAL A 1017 -22.01 -9.48 -31.32
C VAL A 1017 -22.12 -10.28 -32.61
N VAL A 1018 -22.93 -9.82 -33.56
CA VAL A 1018 -23.14 -10.52 -34.83
C VAL A 1018 -22.02 -10.19 -35.81
N GLY A 1019 -21.63 -8.92 -35.89
CA GLY A 1019 -20.58 -8.46 -36.79
C GLY A 1019 -19.24 -9.11 -36.49
N ARG A 1020 -18.85 -9.25 -35.21
CA ARG A 1020 -17.59 -9.91 -34.83
C ARG A 1020 -17.54 -11.39 -35.21
N ALA A 1021 -18.64 -12.12 -35.04
CA ALA A 1021 -18.72 -13.53 -35.41
C ALA A 1021 -18.59 -13.72 -36.93
N LYS A 1022 -19.32 -12.90 -37.70
CA LYS A 1022 -19.26 -12.92 -39.17
C LYS A 1022 -17.91 -12.45 -39.69
N ALA A 1023 -17.29 -11.46 -39.05
CA ALA A 1023 -15.94 -11.00 -39.40
C ALA A 1023 -14.92 -12.12 -39.18
N PHE A 1024 -14.99 -12.83 -38.05
CA PHE A 1024 -14.13 -13.98 -37.78
C PHE A 1024 -14.32 -15.11 -38.82
N GLU A 1025 -15.56 -15.43 -39.17
CA GLU A 1025 -15.87 -16.40 -40.20
C GLU A 1025 -15.35 -15.97 -41.58
N ALA A 1026 -15.52 -14.69 -41.95
CA ALA A 1026 -15.02 -14.14 -43.19
C ALA A 1026 -13.50 -14.23 -43.29
N ILE A 1027 -12.77 -13.94 -42.20
CA ILE A 1027 -11.32 -14.06 -42.13
C ILE A 1027 -10.88 -15.51 -42.39
N ILE A 1028 -11.53 -16.50 -41.75
CA ILE A 1028 -11.22 -17.93 -41.95
C ILE A 1028 -11.48 -18.36 -43.40
N LYS A 1029 -12.57 -17.87 -44.00
CA LYS A 1029 -12.97 -18.21 -45.37
C LYS A 1029 -12.23 -17.41 -46.44
N GLY A 1030 -11.45 -16.38 -46.08
CA GLY A 1030 -10.83 -15.45 -47.02
C GLY A 1030 -11.85 -14.58 -47.77
N LEU A 1031 -13.00 -14.31 -47.17
CA LEU A 1031 -14.06 -13.45 -47.73
C LEU A 1031 -13.89 -11.99 -47.24
N PRO A 1032 -14.49 -11.01 -47.96
CA PRO A 1032 -14.55 -9.64 -47.48
C PRO A 1032 -15.22 -9.53 -46.11
N ILE A 1033 -14.70 -8.64 -45.25
CA ILE A 1033 -15.29 -8.37 -43.94
C ILE A 1033 -16.67 -7.71 -44.14
N PRO A 1034 -17.73 -8.20 -43.46
CA PRO A 1034 -19.07 -7.64 -43.57
C PRO A 1034 -19.16 -6.23 -42.97
N GLU A 1035 -20.21 -5.50 -43.34
CA GLU A 1035 -20.48 -4.17 -42.79
C GLU A 1035 -20.81 -4.24 -41.29
N ALA A 1036 -20.30 -3.26 -40.54
CA ALA A 1036 -20.50 -3.14 -39.11
C ALA A 1036 -21.96 -2.78 -38.76
N ARG A 1037 -22.46 -3.33 -37.65
CA ARG A 1037 -23.79 -3.02 -37.11
C ARG A 1037 -23.69 -2.11 -35.88
N LEU A 1038 -24.86 -1.81 -35.29
CA LEU A 1038 -24.96 -1.01 -34.07
C LEU A 1038 -24.28 -1.70 -32.88
N PRO A 1039 -23.39 -0.99 -32.15
CA PRO A 1039 -22.82 -1.45 -30.88
C PRO A 1039 -23.86 -1.85 -29.84
N GLU A 1040 -23.61 -2.91 -29.08
CA GLU A 1040 -24.48 -3.29 -27.96
C GLU A 1040 -24.43 -2.28 -26.81
N ALA A 1041 -23.29 -1.62 -26.56
CA ALA A 1041 -23.20 -0.58 -25.53
C ALA A 1041 -24.13 0.61 -25.83
N PHE A 1042 -24.33 0.94 -27.11
CA PHE A 1042 -25.28 1.99 -27.50
C PHE A 1042 -26.73 1.57 -27.27
N LYS A 1043 -27.08 0.30 -27.54
CA LYS A 1043 -28.41 -0.23 -27.23
C LYS A 1043 -28.67 -0.23 -25.72
N LEU A 1044 -27.66 -0.58 -24.92
CA LEU A 1044 -27.73 -0.52 -23.46
C LEU A 1044 -28.02 0.91 -22.97
N LEU A 1045 -27.30 1.91 -23.48
CA LEU A 1045 -27.53 3.32 -23.15
C LEU A 1045 -28.98 3.76 -23.40
N ILE A 1046 -29.56 3.38 -24.55
CA ILE A 1046 -30.98 3.67 -24.85
C ILE A 1046 -31.90 3.04 -23.81
N LYS A 1047 -31.62 1.80 -23.36
CA LYS A 1047 -32.43 1.13 -22.34
C LYS A 1047 -32.27 1.78 -20.96
N GLU A 1048 -31.07 2.21 -20.59
CA GLU A 1048 -30.82 2.92 -19.33
C GLU A 1048 -31.54 4.27 -19.30
N LEU A 1049 -31.48 5.05 -20.37
CA LEU A 1049 -32.20 6.33 -20.46
C LEU A 1049 -33.72 6.14 -20.45
N ASN A 1050 -34.24 5.12 -21.15
CA ASN A 1050 -35.66 4.73 -21.08
C ASN A 1050 -36.07 4.34 -19.65
N SER A 1051 -35.20 3.68 -18.88
CA SER A 1051 -35.50 3.29 -17.49
C SER A 1051 -35.63 4.48 -16.54
N LEU A 1052 -35.02 5.62 -16.87
CA LEU A 1052 -35.17 6.90 -16.17
C LEU A 1052 -36.48 7.64 -16.53
N GLY A 1053 -37.30 7.07 -17.43
CA GLY A 1053 -38.54 7.68 -17.90
C GLY A 1053 -38.35 8.64 -19.09
N LEU A 1054 -37.20 8.61 -19.76
CA LEU A 1054 -36.95 9.37 -20.99
C LEU A 1054 -37.26 8.50 -22.21
N SER A 1055 -38.32 8.79 -22.98
CA SER A 1055 -38.63 8.03 -24.21
C SER A 1055 -37.63 8.37 -25.31
N ILE A 1056 -36.67 7.47 -25.57
CA ILE A 1056 -35.69 7.61 -26.65
C ILE A 1056 -36.06 6.68 -27.81
N GLU A 1057 -36.35 7.29 -28.95
CA GLU A 1057 -36.77 6.61 -30.17
C GLU A 1057 -35.80 6.96 -31.31
N THR A 1058 -35.44 5.96 -32.11
CA THR A 1058 -34.64 6.16 -33.32
C THR A 1058 -35.56 6.52 -34.48
N LEU A 1059 -35.33 7.67 -35.12
CA LEU A 1059 -36.15 8.14 -36.23
C LEU A 1059 -35.50 7.73 -37.57
N THR A 1060 -36.28 7.16 -38.47
CA THR A 1060 -35.87 6.86 -39.85
C THR A 1060 -36.39 7.93 -40.81
N TYR A 1061 -35.53 8.34 -41.76
CA TYR A 1061 -35.89 9.26 -42.84
C TYR A 1061 -36.00 8.49 -44.16
N ASP A 1062 -36.99 8.82 -44.99
CA ASP A 1062 -37.08 8.33 -46.37
C ASP A 1062 -36.06 9.05 -47.29
N GLU A 1063 -35.86 8.57 -48.52
CA GLU A 1063 -34.94 9.13 -49.54
C GLU A 1063 -35.20 10.62 -49.86
N LYS A 1064 -36.37 11.14 -49.47
CA LYS A 1064 -36.76 12.57 -49.59
C LYS A 1064 -36.59 13.39 -48.30
N ASN A 1065 -35.95 12.83 -47.26
CA ASN A 1065 -35.80 13.44 -45.92
C ASN A 1065 -37.14 13.73 -45.20
N GLU A 1066 -38.21 13.00 -45.52
CA GLU A 1066 -39.46 13.06 -44.75
C GLU A 1066 -39.41 12.04 -43.59
N LEU A 1067 -39.91 12.48 -42.43
CA LEU A 1067 -39.93 11.72 -41.18
C LEU A 1067 -41.00 10.61 -41.26
N LEU A 1068 -40.57 9.35 -41.26
CA LEU A 1068 -41.49 8.21 -41.21
C LEU A 1068 -41.89 7.97 -39.74
N GLY A 1069 -43.16 8.23 -39.42
CA GLY A 1069 -43.72 8.07 -38.08
C GLY A 1069 -44.09 6.63 -37.74
N GLU A 1070 -43.16 5.68 -37.88
CA GLU A 1070 -43.36 4.30 -37.42
C GLU A 1070 -42.54 4.03 -36.15
N ASP A 1071 -43.21 3.45 -35.14
CA ASP A 1071 -42.62 3.01 -33.87
C ASP A 1071 -41.42 2.06 -34.11
N ALA A 1072 -40.20 2.58 -33.94
CA ALA A 1072 -38.96 1.84 -34.18
C ALA A 1072 -38.74 0.65 -33.22
N SER A 1073 -39.51 0.57 -32.13
CA SER A 1073 -39.59 -0.62 -31.28
C SER A 1073 -39.98 -1.87 -32.07
N ARG A 1074 -40.80 -1.74 -33.12
CA ARG A 1074 -41.15 -2.84 -34.02
C ARG A 1074 -40.04 -3.22 -34.99
N ILE A 1075 -39.21 -2.28 -35.44
CA ILE A 1075 -38.08 -2.55 -36.35
C ILE A 1075 -36.93 -3.20 -35.59
N ILE A 1076 -36.66 -2.77 -34.35
CA ILE A 1076 -35.71 -3.43 -33.46
C ILE A 1076 -36.20 -4.85 -33.13
N GLU A 1077 -37.49 -5.05 -32.87
CA GLU A 1077 -38.07 -6.40 -32.73
C GLU A 1077 -38.00 -7.23 -34.02
N GLN A 1078 -38.21 -6.65 -35.20
CA GLN A 1078 -38.10 -7.35 -36.49
C GLN A 1078 -36.67 -7.76 -36.83
N LEU A 1079 -35.69 -6.88 -36.59
CA LEU A 1079 -34.26 -7.19 -36.74
C LEU A 1079 -33.83 -8.26 -35.72
N SER A 1080 -34.42 -8.25 -34.52
CA SER A 1080 -34.21 -9.29 -33.50
C SER A 1080 -34.89 -10.62 -33.84
N GLN A 1081 -35.99 -10.61 -34.63
CA GLN A 1081 -36.69 -11.82 -35.07
C GLN A 1081 -36.00 -12.49 -36.28
N GLU A 1082 -35.34 -11.72 -37.15
CA GLU A 1082 -34.47 -12.28 -38.19
C GLU A 1082 -33.24 -13.02 -37.63
N ASP A 1083 -32.83 -12.71 -36.41
CA ASP A 1083 -31.75 -13.41 -35.69
C ASP A 1083 -32.11 -14.87 -35.28
N SER A 1084 -33.36 -15.33 -35.50
CA SER A 1084 -33.87 -16.63 -35.03
C SER A 1084 -34.13 -17.69 -36.12
N LYS A 1085 -33.90 -17.41 -37.40
CA LYS A 1085 -34.13 -18.40 -38.48
C LYS A 1085 -32.84 -19.18 -38.84
N PRO A 1086 -32.87 -20.52 -38.88
CA PRO A 1086 -31.78 -21.30 -39.47
C PRO A 1086 -31.76 -21.08 -40.99
N LEU A 1087 -30.60 -20.74 -41.55
CA LEU A 1087 -30.43 -20.52 -42.99
C LEU A 1087 -30.34 -21.87 -43.74
N THR A 1088 -31.33 -22.14 -44.60
CA THR A 1088 -31.26 -23.17 -45.66
C THR A 1088 -30.43 -22.67 -46.85
N PHE A 1089 -29.56 -23.54 -47.37
CA PHE A 1089 -28.69 -23.26 -48.51
C PHE A 1089 -29.41 -23.37 -49.87
N GLY A 1090 -29.09 -22.43 -50.77
CA GLY A 1090 -29.18 -22.57 -52.22
C GLY A 1090 -30.23 -21.71 -52.89
N ASP A 1091 -29.80 -20.68 -53.64
CA ASP A 1091 -30.14 -20.54 -55.06
C ASP A 1091 -29.26 -19.47 -55.73
N GLU A 1092 -28.71 -19.82 -56.90
CA GLU A 1092 -27.90 -18.95 -57.77
C GLU A 1092 -28.77 -17.90 -58.49
N PRO A 1093 -28.20 -16.75 -58.87
CA PRO A 1093 -28.95 -15.67 -59.50
C PRO A 1093 -29.20 -15.96 -60.98
N GLN A 1094 -30.47 -16.03 -61.41
CA GLN A 1094 -30.84 -15.93 -62.82
C GLN A 1094 -31.21 -14.48 -63.19
N SER A 1095 -30.62 -14.04 -64.29
CA SER A 1095 -30.80 -12.74 -64.94
C SER A 1095 -32.18 -12.57 -65.59
N ASN A 1096 -32.70 -11.35 -65.47
CA ASN A 1096 -33.93 -10.81 -66.06
C ASN A 1096 -34.16 -11.12 -67.55
N GLU A 1097 -35.43 -11.37 -67.91
CA GLU A 1097 -36.09 -10.76 -69.09
C GLU A 1097 -37.63 -10.84 -68.95
N GLU A 1098 -38.22 -9.64 -68.84
CA GLU A 1098 -39.46 -9.09 -69.42
C GLU A 1098 -40.84 -9.81 -69.44
N GLU A 1099 -41.85 -8.94 -69.17
CA GLU A 1099 -43.24 -8.86 -69.67
C GLU A 1099 -44.42 -9.49 -68.89
N ASP A 1100 -45.21 -8.58 -68.29
CA ASP A 1100 -46.67 -8.41 -68.31
C ASP A 1100 -47.60 -9.64 -68.44
N ASN A 1101 -48.43 -9.87 -67.41
CA ASN A 1101 -49.87 -9.60 -67.44
C ASN A 1101 -50.64 -10.18 -66.23
N ASN A 1102 -51.56 -9.36 -65.70
CA ASN A 1102 -52.90 -9.67 -65.20
C ASN A 1102 -53.21 -11.07 -64.62
N SER A 1103 -53.68 -11.14 -63.38
CA SER A 1103 -55.13 -11.15 -63.06
C SER A 1103 -55.42 -11.59 -61.61
N GLU A 1104 -56.30 -10.79 -61.00
CA GLU A 1104 -57.34 -11.07 -60.01
C GLU A 1104 -57.54 -12.47 -59.41
N MET A 1105 -57.76 -12.41 -58.08
CA MET A 1105 -58.89 -12.96 -57.31
C MET A 1105 -58.83 -14.35 -56.66
N ASN A 1106 -58.97 -14.26 -55.33
CA ASN A 1106 -59.98 -14.88 -54.47
C ASN A 1106 -59.65 -16.15 -53.67
N ASP A 1107 -59.56 -15.90 -52.36
CA ASP A 1107 -60.47 -16.37 -51.30
C ASP A 1107 -60.21 -17.71 -50.59
N ASN A 1108 -60.31 -17.56 -49.26
CA ASN A 1108 -60.85 -18.49 -48.26
C ASN A 1108 -59.90 -19.59 -47.76
N ASP A 1109 -59.81 -19.92 -46.47
CA ASP A 1109 -60.81 -19.83 -45.40
C ASP A 1109 -60.13 -19.65 -44.03
N GLU A 1110 -60.99 -19.17 -43.13
CA GLU A 1110 -60.88 -18.95 -41.69
C GLU A 1110 -60.32 -20.14 -40.87
N VAL A 1111 -59.82 -19.86 -39.65
CA VAL A 1111 -60.59 -20.05 -38.39
C VAL A 1111 -59.69 -19.77 -37.17
N GLN A 1112 -60.34 -19.09 -36.22
CA GLN A 1112 -59.95 -18.53 -34.94
C GLN A 1112 -59.28 -19.48 -33.93
N SER A 1113 -58.45 -18.89 -33.05
CA SER A 1113 -58.20 -19.40 -31.69
C SER A 1113 -58.49 -18.31 -30.64
N THR A 1114 -59.46 -18.62 -29.78
CA THR A 1114 -59.92 -17.91 -28.59
C THR A 1114 -58.91 -17.90 -27.44
N GLU A 1115 -58.86 -16.79 -26.72
CA GLU A 1115 -58.20 -16.58 -25.42
C GLU A 1115 -58.81 -17.44 -24.29
N VAL A 1116 -57.97 -17.89 -23.35
CA VAL A 1116 -58.33 -18.02 -21.92
C VAL A 1116 -57.11 -17.64 -21.08
N GLY A 1117 -57.27 -16.62 -20.23
CA GLY A 1117 -56.27 -16.15 -19.27
C GLY A 1117 -56.14 -17.04 -18.02
N GLY A 1118 -54.99 -16.90 -17.36
CA GLY A 1118 -54.68 -17.47 -16.06
C GLY A 1118 -53.73 -16.55 -15.30
N THR A 1119 -54.16 -16.15 -14.10
CA THR A 1119 -53.62 -15.16 -13.16
C THR A 1119 -52.24 -15.48 -12.59
N GLU A 1120 -51.39 -14.45 -12.47
CA GLU A 1120 -50.21 -14.42 -11.61
C GLU A 1120 -50.60 -14.30 -10.12
N GLN A 1121 -49.97 -15.10 -9.28
CA GLN A 1121 -49.97 -14.96 -7.82
C GLN A 1121 -48.52 -14.95 -7.32
N ASP A 1122 -48.28 -14.02 -6.40
CA ASP A 1122 -47.05 -13.72 -5.68
C ASP A 1122 -46.15 -14.90 -5.29
N PHE A 1123 -44.84 -14.76 -5.55
CA PHE A 1123 -43.78 -15.35 -4.72
C PHE A 1123 -42.70 -14.29 -4.45
N LYS A 1124 -42.79 -13.67 -3.25
CA LYS A 1124 -41.65 -13.09 -2.54
C LYS A 1124 -41.01 -14.17 -1.67
N SER A 1125 -39.71 -14.38 -1.82
CA SER A 1125 -38.70 -14.43 -0.73
C SER A 1125 -37.49 -15.33 -1.05
N ALA A 1126 -36.35 -14.88 -0.53
CA ALA A 1126 -35.13 -15.62 -0.19
C ALA A 1126 -34.15 -15.96 -1.33
N ASN A 1127 -33.17 -15.06 -1.54
CA ASN A 1127 -31.75 -15.41 -1.36
C ASN A 1127 -30.89 -14.13 -1.32
N GLU A 1128 -30.64 -13.68 -0.09
CA GLU A 1128 -29.38 -13.02 0.28
C GLU A 1128 -28.26 -14.08 0.33
N SER A 1129 -27.00 -13.62 0.29
CA SER A 1129 -25.73 -14.35 0.40
C SER A 1129 -25.11 -14.89 -0.90
N SER A 1130 -24.45 -14.00 -1.63
CA SER A 1130 -23.21 -14.29 -2.35
C SER A 1130 -22.33 -13.04 -2.32
N GLU A 1131 -21.71 -12.79 -1.17
CA GLU A 1131 -20.48 -12.01 -1.07
C GLU A 1131 -19.29 -12.94 -1.38
N ASP A 1132 -18.20 -12.36 -1.87
CA ASP A 1132 -16.88 -12.93 -2.18
C ASP A 1132 -16.56 -13.14 -3.68
N ALA A 1133 -16.48 -12.03 -4.39
CA ALA A 1133 -15.43 -11.79 -5.38
C ALA A 1133 -14.96 -10.35 -5.21
N GLU A 1134 -13.75 -10.15 -4.68
CA GLU A 1134 -13.07 -8.86 -4.65
C GLU A 1134 -12.89 -8.36 -6.10
N ILE A 1135 -13.81 -7.52 -6.55
CA ILE A 1135 -13.65 -6.69 -7.73
C ILE A 1135 -12.92 -5.43 -7.25
N GLU A 1136 -11.67 -5.25 -7.68
CA GLU A 1136 -11.07 -3.92 -7.71
C GLU A 1136 -11.88 -3.09 -8.73
N GLU A 1137 -12.88 -2.35 -8.24
CA GLU A 1137 -13.46 -1.25 -8.99
C GLU A 1137 -12.41 -0.13 -9.05
N GLU A 1138 -11.66 -0.05 -10.15
CA GLU A 1138 -11.14 1.22 -10.63
C GLU A 1138 -12.36 2.09 -10.98
N THR A 1139 -12.79 2.93 -10.05
CA THR A 1139 -13.69 4.04 -10.35
C THR A 1139 -12.90 5.06 -11.17
N ASP A 1140 -12.98 4.96 -12.51
CA ASP A 1140 -12.75 6.07 -13.42
C ASP A 1140 -13.89 7.08 -13.20
N LEU A 1141 -13.64 8.10 -12.37
CA LEU A 1141 -14.52 9.26 -12.21
C LEU A 1141 -13.90 10.42 -12.99
N ASP A 1142 -14.28 10.53 -14.27
CA ASP A 1142 -14.18 11.76 -15.06
C ASP A 1142 -15.54 12.45 -15.04
N ASP A 1143 -15.81 13.22 -13.98
CA ASP A 1143 -16.78 14.31 -14.00
C ASP A 1143 -16.04 15.56 -13.51
N ILE A 1144 -15.36 16.23 -14.43
CA ILE A 1144 -14.79 17.57 -14.21
C ILE A 1144 -15.92 18.57 -14.45
N ASP A 1145 -16.43 19.18 -13.37
CA ASP A 1145 -17.19 20.42 -13.47
C ASP A 1145 -16.28 21.52 -14.04
N ASN A 1146 -16.51 21.88 -15.29
CA ASN A 1146 -15.75 22.82 -16.10
C ASN A 1146 -15.88 24.31 -15.71
N GLU A 1147 -16.37 24.65 -14.50
CA GLU A 1147 -16.65 26.05 -14.13
C GLU A 1147 -15.52 26.76 -13.35
N GLN A 1148 -14.40 26.09 -13.03
CA GLN A 1148 -13.28 26.72 -12.26
C GLN A 1148 -11.99 26.95 -13.05
N ILE A 1149 -11.92 26.55 -14.32
CA ILE A 1149 -10.70 26.70 -15.15
C ILE A 1149 -10.68 28.03 -15.93
N GLU A 1150 -11.80 28.74 -16.04
CA GLU A 1150 -11.85 30.03 -16.74
C GLU A 1150 -11.33 31.23 -15.91
N GLU A 1151 -11.32 31.17 -14.56
CA GLU A 1151 -10.86 32.32 -13.74
C GLU A 1151 -9.34 32.38 -13.53
N GLU A 1152 -8.58 31.28 -13.70
CA GLU A 1152 -7.11 31.29 -13.53
C GLU A 1152 -6.32 31.61 -14.80
N MET A 1153 -6.97 31.66 -15.97
CA MET A 1153 -6.34 32.00 -17.25
C MET A 1153 -6.27 33.51 -17.52
N GLU A 1154 -7.00 34.36 -16.79
CA GLU A 1154 -6.96 35.83 -16.95
C GLU A 1154 -5.87 36.53 -16.12
N GLU A 1155 -5.15 35.85 -15.21
CA GLU A 1155 -4.02 36.44 -14.46
C GLU A 1155 -2.64 36.20 -15.11
N LEU A 1156 -2.60 35.59 -16.31
CA LEU A 1156 -1.36 35.34 -17.08
C LEU A 1156 -1.28 36.06 -18.44
N GLU A 1157 -2.09 37.11 -18.65
CA GLU A 1157 -1.87 38.13 -19.72
C GLU A 1157 -1.38 39.48 -19.16
#